data_AF-A0A3M0VWY3-F1
#
_entry.id   AF-A0A3M0VWY3-F1
#
_cell.length_a   1.000
_cell.length_b   1.000
_cell.length_c   1.000
_cell.angle_alpha   90.00
_cell.angle_beta   90.00
_cell.angle_gamma   90.00
#
_symmetry.space_group_name_H-M   'P 1'
#
loop_
_entity.id
_entity.type
_entity.pdbx_description
1 polymer ?
#
loop_
_entity_poly.entity_id
_entity_poly.type
_entity_poly.pdbx_seq_one_letter_code
_entity_poly.pdbx_strand_id
1 'polypeptide(L)'
;MPAPTESAESAESAAATSQQLAAFGRQHIAKGIGRLSEEVLASGQGSYVNTVSGRRLLDFTTGIGVVNLGHCHPKVTAAAQQQVATLVHGQVNIAYHEKYIELVQQLLPIMPHPSLDTFFFWNSGSEAVEAAVKLARHATKKQNIIVMQGSYHGRTFATMAMTRSKTIYGQNYGPLMPGVFEVDFPYCAQCPIAERCDGKYGVENCCFDPVDKLELLLKRSTAGDDTAAIFIEPVLGEGGYVPMPPGYVQKVREICDREGILLVLDEVQSGFGRTGRMFATEHFGVRPDILIMAKGIANGFPLSAIASRKELMDLQKPGSMGGTYGGNAVACAAAVAVAKAFKEEKVLDNVVARGQEMKAVLDGLKTGHKTRKIVKDVRGLGLMLALQFVPGGSYGSKVQAKCLEKDLLVLTTSIYDTLRFIPPLNITKADLEKGCQIIKEASVFDDAVNATQPRYTWTREEITEIHQRPLMELAYAASTVHRRFHKPGAVQLCTLMNIKTGGCTEDCSYCAQSSRYKTGLEATKLSAVDSVLEAARIAKANGSNRFCMGAAWRDMRGRKRGLKNIVQMIKGVRALGMEACVTLGMLDKEQARELKEAGLTAYNHNLDTSREHYPKIISTRSYDERLQTIQNVREAGIHVCSGGILGLGETPATDHVGLIHTLASMPSHPESFPVNKLVPIKGTPMFGEEPVKLEDLVRCVATARLVMPATIIRLAAGRVTMPESEQMLCFMAGANAIFTGEKMLTTDCNGWGEDKSMFERWGLVPMQTEASKVYAEPQFESRSFTEIKHEATAAAAAVA
;
A
#
# COMPACT_ATOMS: atom_id res chain seq x y z
N MET A 1 -11.46 19.22 30.62
CA MET A 1 -11.46 20.42 29.76
C MET A 1 -11.63 19.95 28.32
N PRO A 2 -12.56 20.50 27.52
CA PRO A 2 -12.72 20.12 26.13
C PRO A 2 -11.50 20.61 25.33
N ALA A 3 -11.05 19.81 24.37
CA ALA A 3 -9.90 20.13 23.53
C ALA A 3 -10.22 21.33 22.60
N PRO A 4 -9.29 22.28 22.42
CA PRO A 4 -9.50 23.41 21.53
C PRO A 4 -9.50 22.92 20.07
N THR A 5 -10.50 23.37 19.32
CA THR A 5 -10.56 23.21 17.86
C THR A 5 -9.46 24.07 17.23
N GLU A 6 -8.40 23.44 16.72
CA GLU A 6 -7.37 24.12 15.93
C GLU A 6 -7.94 24.59 14.60
N SER A 7 -7.82 25.90 14.32
CA SER A 7 -8.20 26.54 13.07
C SER A 7 -7.20 26.23 11.95
N ALA A 8 -7.62 26.15 10.69
CA ALA A 8 -6.76 25.87 9.54
C ALA A 8 -5.52 26.80 9.42
N GLU A 9 -5.60 28.06 9.89
CA GLU A 9 -4.48 29.01 9.91
C GLU A 9 -3.31 28.58 10.82
N SER A 10 -3.55 27.83 11.91
CA SER A 10 -2.48 27.38 12.80
C SER A 10 -1.68 26.21 12.23
N ALA A 11 -2.32 25.35 11.43
CA ALA A 11 -1.67 24.22 10.77
C ALA A 11 -0.73 24.68 9.63
N GLU A 12 -1.13 25.68 8.85
CA GLU A 12 -0.26 26.27 7.81
C GLU A 12 0.98 26.97 8.39
N SER A 13 0.82 27.67 9.52
CA SER A 13 1.93 28.30 10.24
C SER A 13 2.94 27.28 10.79
N ALA A 14 2.46 26.17 11.34
CA ALA A 14 3.31 25.09 11.87
C ALA A 14 4.08 24.36 10.75
N ALA A 15 3.45 24.12 9.60
CA ALA A 15 4.09 23.53 8.43
C ALA A 15 5.22 24.42 7.88
N ALA A 16 4.97 25.73 7.75
CA ALA A 16 5.98 26.70 7.31
C ALA A 16 7.18 26.75 8.27
N THR A 17 6.92 26.73 9.58
CA THR A 17 7.97 26.69 10.62
C THR A 17 8.80 25.41 10.54
N SER A 18 8.17 24.25 10.35
CA SER A 18 8.88 22.97 10.21
C SER A 18 9.79 22.96 8.97
N GLN A 19 9.36 23.51 7.85
CA GLN A 19 10.18 23.60 6.63
C GLN A 19 11.40 24.50 6.83
N GLN A 20 11.24 25.62 7.52
CA GLN A 20 12.36 26.52 7.86
C GLN A 20 13.40 25.82 8.76
N LEU A 21 12.94 25.08 9.78
CA LEU A 21 13.83 24.30 10.65
C LEU A 21 14.58 23.20 9.88
N ALA A 22 13.87 22.48 9.01
CA ALA A 22 14.49 21.46 8.17
C ALA A 22 15.55 22.06 7.23
N ALA A 23 15.25 23.20 6.60
CA ALA A 23 16.19 23.92 5.73
C ALA A 23 17.44 24.39 6.50
N PHE A 24 17.26 24.95 7.71
CA PHE A 24 18.36 25.34 8.58
C PHE A 24 19.23 24.14 8.96
N GLY A 25 18.61 23.01 9.34
CA GLY A 25 19.31 21.77 9.63
C GLY A 25 20.09 21.24 8.43
N ARG A 26 19.52 21.31 7.22
CA ARG A 26 20.20 20.91 5.98
C ARG A 26 21.44 21.76 5.70
N GLN A 27 21.39 23.05 6.03
CA GLN A 27 22.50 23.97 5.84
C GLN A 27 23.63 23.77 6.86
N HIS A 28 23.29 23.49 8.12
CA HIS A 28 24.25 23.58 9.23
C HIS A 28 24.66 22.24 9.85
N ILE A 29 23.98 21.12 9.55
CA ILE A 29 24.37 19.80 10.03
C ILE A 29 25.13 19.04 8.93
N ALA A 30 26.23 18.38 9.30
CA ALA A 30 27.09 17.65 8.39
C ALA A 30 26.30 16.70 7.45
N LYS A 31 26.52 16.85 6.15
CA LYS A 31 25.87 16.05 5.09
C LYS A 31 26.13 14.54 5.20
N GLY A 32 27.25 14.15 5.82
CA GLY A 32 27.58 12.74 6.07
C GLY A 32 26.58 12.02 6.99
N ILE A 33 25.77 12.76 7.76
CA ILE A 33 24.68 12.22 8.56
C ILE A 33 23.46 12.04 7.65
N GLY A 34 23.36 10.87 7.03
CA GLY A 34 22.22 10.48 6.20
C GLY A 34 20.91 10.44 7.02
N ARG A 35 19.81 10.85 6.40
CA ARG A 35 18.48 10.88 7.03
C ARG A 35 17.46 10.13 6.17
N LEU A 36 16.51 9.49 6.84
CA LEU A 36 15.34 8.89 6.20
C LEU A 36 14.39 9.96 5.65
N SER A 37 14.17 11.01 6.43
CA SER A 37 13.22 12.09 6.16
C SER A 37 13.76 13.40 6.71
N GLU A 38 13.23 14.52 6.21
CA GLU A 38 13.48 15.86 6.74
C GLU A 38 12.39 16.34 7.69
N GLU A 39 11.40 15.49 8.02
CA GLU A 39 10.44 15.78 9.08
C GLU A 39 11.15 16.10 10.40
N VAL A 40 10.77 17.23 11.01
CA VAL A 40 11.35 17.67 12.28
C VAL A 40 10.51 17.09 13.41
N LEU A 41 11.08 16.16 14.19
CA LEU A 41 10.38 15.52 15.30
C LEU A 41 10.29 16.47 16.51
N ALA A 42 9.11 16.57 17.12
CA ALA A 42 8.82 17.44 18.26
C ALA A 42 8.60 16.67 19.57
N SER A 43 7.92 15.53 19.51
CA SER A 43 7.64 14.69 20.69
C SER A 43 7.47 13.23 20.31
N GLY A 44 7.51 12.33 21.30
CA GLY A 44 7.23 10.91 21.10
C GLY A 44 6.55 10.29 22.31
N GLN A 45 5.67 9.33 22.06
CA GLN A 45 4.99 8.55 23.10
C GLN A 45 4.65 7.16 22.58
N GLY A 46 5.09 6.12 23.30
CA GLY A 46 4.84 4.73 22.91
C GLY A 46 5.38 4.43 21.51
N SER A 47 4.52 3.99 20.60
CA SER A 47 4.89 3.70 19.21
C SER A 47 4.86 4.89 18.26
N TYR A 48 4.62 6.11 18.75
CA TYR A 48 4.42 7.27 17.89
C TYR A 48 5.43 8.38 18.14
N VAL A 49 5.74 9.12 17.07
CA VAL A 49 6.41 10.42 17.12
C VAL A 49 5.53 11.47 16.45
N ASN A 50 5.49 12.67 17.02
CA ASN A 50 4.80 13.81 16.42
C ASN A 50 5.84 14.78 15.86
N THR A 51 5.57 15.34 14.68
CA THR A 51 6.43 16.32 14.02
C THR A 51 6.03 17.74 14.41
N VAL A 52 6.93 18.71 14.18
CA VAL A 52 6.63 20.15 14.32
C VAL A 52 5.53 20.58 13.33
N SER A 53 5.44 19.91 12.18
CA SER A 53 4.37 20.12 11.18
C SER A 53 3.00 19.58 11.60
N GLY A 54 2.88 18.92 12.76
CA GLY A 54 1.62 18.37 13.27
C GLY A 54 1.31 16.94 12.80
N ARG A 55 2.20 16.29 12.03
CA ARG A 55 2.02 14.88 11.62
C ARG A 55 2.30 13.95 12.79
N ARG A 56 1.52 12.87 12.88
CA ARG A 56 1.71 11.80 13.87
C ARG A 56 2.12 10.52 13.17
N LEU A 57 3.38 10.15 13.32
CA LEU A 57 4.00 9.03 12.61
C LEU A 57 4.10 7.81 13.53
N LEU A 58 3.65 6.65 13.05
CA LEU A 58 3.90 5.34 13.66
C LEU A 58 5.36 4.96 13.42
N ASP A 59 6.11 4.61 14.46
CA ASP A 59 7.55 4.40 14.40
C ASP A 59 7.93 2.92 14.49
N PHE A 60 8.23 2.29 13.35
CA PHE A 60 8.80 0.94 13.27
C PHE A 60 10.33 0.95 13.15
N THR A 61 10.96 2.08 13.48
CA THR A 61 12.42 2.26 13.47
C THR A 61 13.00 2.25 14.88
N THR A 62 12.25 2.70 15.88
CA THR A 62 12.66 2.82 17.30
C THR A 62 14.04 3.47 17.48
N GLY A 63 14.38 4.44 16.65
CA GLY A 63 15.73 5.02 16.66
C GLY A 63 16.83 4.00 16.37
N ILE A 64 16.57 3.06 15.47
CA ILE A 64 17.45 1.93 15.08
C ILE A 64 17.55 0.87 16.20
N GLY A 65 16.42 0.53 16.83
CA GLY A 65 16.35 -0.51 17.87
C GLY A 65 16.80 -0.05 19.25
N VAL A 66 16.64 1.25 19.55
CA VAL A 66 17.12 1.87 20.80
C VAL A 66 15.98 2.03 21.79
N VAL A 67 14.86 2.65 21.39
CA VAL A 67 13.71 2.84 22.29
C VAL A 67 12.81 1.60 22.32
N ASN A 68 13.37 0.49 22.81
CA ASN A 68 12.71 -0.82 22.88
C ASN A 68 11.36 -0.78 23.63
N LEU A 69 11.21 0.04 24.68
CA LEU A 69 9.94 0.21 25.41
C LEU A 69 9.10 1.37 24.87
N GLY A 70 9.37 1.81 23.65
CA GLY A 70 8.72 2.96 23.03
C GLY A 70 9.26 4.30 23.54
N HIS A 71 8.80 5.35 22.88
CA HIS A 71 9.18 6.72 23.19
C HIS A 71 8.64 7.16 24.55
N CYS A 72 9.50 7.83 25.34
CA CYS A 72 9.16 8.43 26.62
C CYS A 72 8.45 7.47 27.61
N HIS A 73 8.89 6.21 27.69
CA HIS A 73 8.32 5.22 28.60
C HIS A 73 8.17 5.76 30.04
N PRO A 74 6.98 5.78 30.65
CA PRO A 74 6.71 6.55 31.87
C PRO A 74 7.66 6.24 33.04
N LYS A 75 7.93 4.96 33.32
CA LYS A 75 8.82 4.55 34.41
C LYS A 75 10.28 4.90 34.16
N VAL A 76 10.73 4.82 32.90
CA VAL A 76 12.12 5.13 32.53
C VAL A 76 12.34 6.63 32.58
N THR A 77 11.39 7.40 32.04
CA THR A 77 11.39 8.87 32.09
C THR A 77 11.43 9.37 33.53
N ALA A 78 10.55 8.84 34.41
CA ALA A 78 10.51 9.22 35.81
C ALA A 78 11.83 8.89 36.54
N ALA A 79 12.40 7.70 36.32
CA ALA A 79 13.68 7.31 36.92
C ALA A 79 14.83 8.25 36.48
N ALA A 80 14.89 8.61 35.21
CA ALA A 80 15.87 9.55 34.70
C ALA A 80 15.71 10.95 35.32
N GLN A 81 14.47 11.48 35.36
CA GLN A 81 14.18 12.80 35.96
C GLN A 81 14.56 12.86 37.44
N GLN A 82 14.22 11.83 38.20
CA GLN A 82 14.59 11.74 39.62
C GLN A 82 16.11 11.68 39.80
N GLN A 83 16.82 10.94 38.96
CA GLN A 83 18.28 10.84 39.04
C GLN A 83 18.97 12.15 38.66
N VAL A 84 18.46 12.87 37.66
CA VAL A 84 19.00 14.19 37.26
C VAL A 84 18.96 15.19 38.43
N ALA A 85 17.93 15.13 39.27
CA ALA A 85 17.78 16.00 40.43
C ALA A 85 18.74 15.68 41.60
N THR A 86 19.45 14.54 41.55
CA THR A 86 20.33 14.09 42.66
C THR A 86 21.79 14.02 42.24
N LEU A 87 22.12 13.21 41.23
CA LEU A 87 23.47 13.08 40.72
C LEU A 87 23.42 12.77 39.22
N VAL A 88 23.83 13.74 38.41
CA VAL A 88 23.90 13.56 36.95
C VAL A 88 25.11 12.70 36.57
N HIS A 89 26.25 12.91 37.23
CA HIS A 89 27.50 12.28 36.87
C HIS A 89 28.39 12.02 38.10
N GLY A 90 28.74 10.76 38.33
CA GLY A 90 29.82 10.33 39.23
C GLY A 90 30.64 9.29 38.49
N GLN A 91 31.91 9.59 38.21
CA GLN A 91 32.75 8.74 37.39
C GLN A 91 33.23 7.50 38.20
N VAL A 92 33.05 6.30 37.64
CA VAL A 92 33.23 5.03 38.38
C VAL A 92 34.69 4.73 38.79
N ASN A 93 35.68 5.27 38.09
CA ASN A 93 37.09 5.16 38.48
C ASN A 93 37.45 6.07 39.68
N ILE A 94 36.58 7.04 40.02
CA ILE A 94 36.73 7.87 41.23
C ILE A 94 35.98 7.21 42.39
N ALA A 95 34.69 6.94 42.21
CA ALA A 95 33.83 6.34 43.22
C ALA A 95 32.62 5.65 42.57
N TYR A 96 32.10 4.61 43.23
CA TYR A 96 30.83 4.03 42.84
C TYR A 96 29.68 4.98 43.14
N HIS A 97 28.69 5.02 42.25
CA HIS A 97 27.37 5.57 42.55
C HIS A 97 26.34 4.44 42.65
N GLU A 98 25.30 4.68 43.44
CA GLU A 98 24.29 3.66 43.78
C GLU A 98 23.66 3.01 42.54
N LYS A 99 23.31 3.81 41.52
CA LYS A 99 22.64 3.31 40.31
C LYS A 99 23.55 2.45 39.45
N TYR A 100 24.87 2.62 39.51
CA TYR A 100 25.82 1.71 38.86
C TYR A 100 25.69 0.30 39.45
N ILE A 101 25.70 0.23 40.79
CA ILE A 101 25.64 -1.03 41.53
C ILE A 101 24.25 -1.67 41.36
N GLU A 102 23.18 -0.88 41.49
CA GLU A 102 21.81 -1.36 41.29
C GLU A 102 21.64 -1.92 39.86
N LEU A 103 22.23 -1.27 38.85
CA LEU A 103 22.18 -1.78 37.48
C LEU A 103 22.85 -3.16 37.38
N VAL A 104 24.04 -3.35 37.95
CA VAL A 104 24.70 -4.66 37.97
C VAL A 104 23.80 -5.72 38.64
N GLN A 105 23.17 -5.38 39.77
CA GLN A 105 22.22 -6.26 40.45
C GLN A 105 21.00 -6.63 39.58
N GLN A 106 20.51 -5.70 38.76
CA GLN A 106 19.40 -5.96 37.84
C GLN A 106 19.82 -6.76 36.59
N LEU A 107 21.08 -6.63 36.16
CA LEU A 107 21.59 -7.36 34.98
C LEU A 107 21.91 -8.82 35.30
N LEU A 108 22.49 -9.11 36.46
CA LEU A 108 22.91 -10.47 36.85
C LEU A 108 21.84 -11.56 36.59
N PRO A 109 20.56 -11.38 36.99
CA PRO A 109 19.54 -12.42 36.80
C PRO A 109 19.08 -12.61 35.35
N ILE A 110 19.34 -11.66 34.46
CA ILE A 110 18.88 -11.68 33.07
C ILE A 110 19.99 -12.04 32.08
N MET A 111 21.21 -12.28 32.56
CA MET A 111 22.33 -12.71 31.73
C MET A 111 22.06 -14.11 31.15
N PRO A 112 22.47 -14.38 29.90
CA PRO A 112 22.19 -15.66 29.24
C PRO A 112 23.00 -16.83 29.84
N HIS A 113 23.98 -16.54 30.70
CA HIS A 113 24.73 -17.52 31.45
C HIS A 113 25.22 -16.91 32.78
N PRO A 114 25.11 -17.63 33.92
CA PRO A 114 25.43 -17.08 35.24
C PRO A 114 26.91 -16.69 35.42
N SER A 115 27.82 -17.26 34.61
CA SER A 115 29.23 -16.89 34.64
C SER A 115 29.53 -15.55 33.97
N LEU A 116 28.58 -14.91 33.28
CA LEU A 116 28.78 -13.58 32.69
C LEU A 116 28.40 -12.52 33.73
N ASP A 117 29.17 -12.48 34.81
CA ASP A 117 28.83 -11.78 36.05
C ASP A 117 29.60 -10.46 36.28
N THR A 118 30.57 -10.18 35.41
CA THR A 118 31.46 -9.03 35.56
C THR A 118 31.30 -8.08 34.38
N PHE A 119 30.98 -6.83 34.69
CA PHE A 119 30.54 -5.82 33.73
C PHE A 119 31.52 -4.68 33.62
N PHE A 120 31.57 -4.08 32.43
CA PHE A 120 32.20 -2.79 32.22
C PHE A 120 31.36 -1.91 31.29
N PHE A 121 31.00 -0.71 31.75
CA PHE A 121 30.03 0.17 31.09
C PHE A 121 30.66 1.36 30.35
N TRP A 122 30.05 1.74 29.24
CA TRP A 122 30.36 2.90 28.39
C TRP A 122 29.10 3.57 27.84
N ASN A 123 29.23 4.37 26.77
CA ASN A 123 28.17 5.21 26.23
C ASN A 123 27.59 4.62 24.93
N SER A 124 28.46 4.21 24.01
CA SER A 124 28.08 3.74 22.67
C SER A 124 28.42 2.26 22.47
N GLY A 125 27.70 1.61 21.55
CA GLY A 125 28.04 0.23 21.14
C GLY A 125 29.46 0.12 20.57
N SER A 126 29.92 1.14 19.84
CA SER A 126 31.28 1.14 19.29
C SER A 126 32.36 1.14 20.37
N GLU A 127 32.17 1.91 21.45
CA GLU A 127 33.08 1.85 22.60
C GLU A 127 33.07 0.45 23.21
N ALA A 128 31.89 -0.16 23.43
CA ALA A 128 31.80 -1.52 23.99
C ALA A 128 32.50 -2.58 23.13
N VAL A 129 32.41 -2.50 21.80
CA VAL A 129 33.20 -3.33 20.89
C VAL A 129 34.70 -3.09 21.09
N GLU A 130 35.15 -1.84 21.26
CA GLU A 130 36.55 -1.56 21.55
C GLU A 130 37.02 -2.11 22.92
N ALA A 131 36.17 -2.16 23.98
CA ALA A 131 36.55 -2.92 25.19
C ALA A 131 36.72 -4.37 24.87
N ALA A 132 35.79 -4.97 24.14
CA ALA A 132 35.87 -6.38 23.85
C ALA A 132 37.17 -6.71 23.11
N VAL A 133 37.58 -5.86 22.15
CA VAL A 133 38.89 -5.98 21.48
C VAL A 133 40.04 -5.83 22.48
N LYS A 134 40.01 -4.81 23.34
CA LYS A 134 41.06 -4.59 24.37
C LYS A 134 41.17 -5.77 25.34
N LEU A 135 40.03 -6.26 25.83
CA LEU A 135 39.93 -7.38 26.75
C LEU A 135 40.47 -8.65 26.08
N ALA A 136 40.03 -8.94 24.86
CA ALA A 136 40.44 -10.13 24.13
C ALA A 136 41.94 -10.14 23.85
N ARG A 137 42.49 -9.04 23.30
CA ARG A 137 43.93 -8.93 23.02
C ARG A 137 44.77 -9.01 24.29
N HIS A 138 44.34 -8.34 25.35
CA HIS A 138 45.09 -8.35 26.60
C HIS A 138 45.06 -9.73 27.28
N ALA A 139 43.92 -10.42 27.26
CA ALA A 139 43.77 -11.73 27.88
C ALA A 139 44.55 -12.82 27.14
N THR A 140 44.46 -12.83 25.81
CA THR A 140 45.08 -13.85 24.96
C THR A 140 46.54 -13.54 24.61
N LYS A 141 46.95 -12.27 24.69
CA LYS A 141 48.22 -11.75 24.13
C LYS A 141 48.34 -11.91 22.62
N LYS A 142 47.21 -12.09 21.93
CA LYS A 142 47.08 -12.25 20.48
C LYS A 142 46.56 -10.95 19.85
N GLN A 143 46.84 -10.73 18.57
CA GLN A 143 46.52 -9.46 17.89
C GLN A 143 45.28 -9.54 17.00
N ASN A 144 45.10 -10.65 16.30
CA ASN A 144 44.19 -10.73 15.18
C ASN A 144 42.75 -10.93 15.63
N ILE A 145 41.82 -10.38 14.85
CA ILE A 145 40.38 -10.41 15.09
C ILE A 145 39.70 -10.91 13.83
N ILE A 146 38.78 -11.86 13.97
CA ILE A 146 37.97 -12.35 12.86
C ILE A 146 36.55 -11.77 13.00
N VAL A 147 36.03 -11.21 11.91
CA VAL A 147 34.66 -10.69 11.81
C VAL A 147 33.92 -11.34 10.65
N MET A 148 32.60 -11.17 10.63
CA MET A 148 31.74 -11.79 9.63
C MET A 148 31.47 -10.85 8.46
N GLN A 149 31.35 -11.40 7.26
CA GLN A 149 30.78 -10.71 6.11
C GLN A 149 29.38 -10.18 6.47
N GLY A 150 29.09 -8.93 6.12
CA GLY A 150 27.81 -8.30 6.45
C GLY A 150 27.72 -7.74 7.87
N SER A 151 28.75 -7.90 8.71
CA SER A 151 28.77 -7.39 10.09
C SER A 151 28.76 -5.86 10.20
N TYR A 152 28.23 -5.34 11.32
CA TYR A 152 28.33 -3.95 11.71
C TYR A 152 28.63 -3.80 13.18
N HIS A 153 29.83 -3.31 13.47
CA HIS A 153 30.34 -3.17 14.84
C HIS A 153 30.55 -1.70 15.24
N GLY A 154 30.39 -0.75 14.31
CA GLY A 154 30.47 0.67 14.65
C GLY A 154 31.14 1.55 13.61
N ARG A 155 31.48 2.77 14.06
CA ARG A 155 32.07 3.83 13.21
C ARG A 155 33.32 4.50 13.81
N THR A 156 33.86 3.98 14.91
CA THR A 156 35.20 4.37 15.40
C THR A 156 36.28 3.69 14.54
N PHE A 157 37.54 4.11 14.60
CA PHE A 157 38.58 3.56 13.71
C PHE A 157 38.75 2.03 13.82
N ALA A 158 38.67 1.47 15.02
CA ALA A 158 38.72 0.02 15.22
C ALA A 158 37.45 -0.67 14.72
N THR A 159 36.27 -0.12 15.05
CA THR A 159 35.00 -0.74 14.68
C THR A 159 34.63 -0.56 13.20
N MET A 160 35.10 0.49 12.54
CA MET A 160 35.10 0.63 11.08
C MET A 160 35.93 -0.47 10.43
N ALA A 161 37.10 -0.79 11.00
CA ALA A 161 37.93 -1.89 10.52
C ALA A 161 37.22 -3.25 10.61
N MET A 162 36.29 -3.40 11.56
CA MET A 162 35.51 -4.62 11.81
C MET A 162 34.16 -4.65 11.06
N THR A 163 33.68 -3.52 10.55
CA THR A 163 32.37 -3.43 9.88
C THR A 163 32.48 -3.86 8.41
N ARG A 164 31.64 -4.82 8.00
CA ARG A 164 31.57 -5.40 6.64
C ARG A 164 30.17 -5.38 6.01
N SER A 165 29.24 -4.64 6.60
CA SER A 165 27.88 -4.50 6.07
C SER A 165 27.79 -3.65 4.80
N LYS A 166 28.58 -2.57 4.70
CA LYS A 166 28.60 -1.62 3.56
C LYS A 166 29.94 -0.90 3.46
N THR A 167 30.43 -0.71 2.23
CA THR A 167 31.70 -0.02 1.95
C THR A 167 31.74 1.43 2.45
N ILE A 168 30.60 2.14 2.40
CA ILE A 168 30.49 3.55 2.81
C ILE A 168 30.90 3.81 4.28
N TYR A 169 30.90 2.77 5.12
CA TYR A 169 31.25 2.91 6.53
C TYR A 169 32.77 2.99 6.79
N GLY A 170 33.61 2.58 5.84
CA GLY A 170 35.08 2.64 5.97
C GLY A 170 35.81 3.25 4.78
N GLN A 171 35.13 3.48 3.66
CA GLN A 171 35.72 4.03 2.44
C GLN A 171 36.38 5.40 2.71
N ASN A 172 37.62 5.57 2.25
CA ASN A 172 38.41 6.81 2.33
C ASN A 172 38.82 7.28 3.74
N TYR A 173 38.70 6.43 4.78
CA TYR A 173 39.16 6.73 6.15
C TYR A 173 40.44 5.97 6.55
N GLY A 174 41.09 5.27 5.62
CA GLY A 174 42.26 4.45 5.90
C GLY A 174 43.54 5.24 6.23
N PRO A 175 44.55 4.59 6.84
CA PRO A 175 44.54 3.19 7.28
C PRO A 175 43.67 2.96 8.53
N LEU A 176 42.93 1.85 8.54
CA LEU A 176 42.11 1.41 9.69
C LEU A 176 42.91 0.45 10.60
N MET A 177 42.34 0.02 11.72
CA MET A 177 42.99 -0.92 12.66
C MET A 177 43.48 -2.20 11.93
N PRO A 178 44.78 -2.55 12.01
CA PRO A 178 45.31 -3.75 11.38
C PRO A 178 44.94 -5.03 12.15
N GLY A 179 45.15 -6.19 11.50
CA GLY A 179 44.89 -7.50 12.08
C GLY A 179 43.40 -7.84 12.17
N VAL A 180 42.60 -7.36 11.21
CA VAL A 180 41.18 -7.71 11.10
C VAL A 180 40.96 -8.55 9.84
N PHE A 181 40.48 -9.77 10.04
CA PHE A 181 40.19 -10.74 8.98
C PHE A 181 38.68 -10.93 8.86
N GLU A 182 38.22 -11.24 7.66
CA GLU A 182 36.81 -11.45 7.36
C GLU A 182 36.58 -12.89 6.91
N VAL A 183 35.47 -13.47 7.34
CA VAL A 183 34.96 -14.75 6.84
C VAL A 183 33.47 -14.62 6.50
N ASP A 184 33.00 -15.47 5.58
CA ASP A 184 31.60 -15.48 5.16
C ASP A 184 30.65 -15.73 6.34
N PHE A 185 29.50 -15.06 6.33
CA PHE A 185 28.40 -15.35 7.26
C PHE A 185 27.41 -16.32 6.59
N PRO A 186 26.84 -17.29 7.32
CA PRO A 186 25.85 -18.22 6.78
C PRO A 186 24.54 -17.53 6.41
N TYR A 187 24.42 -17.13 5.14
CA TYR A 187 23.22 -16.51 4.60
C TYR A 187 22.61 -17.37 3.50
N CYS A 188 21.74 -18.30 3.89
CA CYS A 188 21.20 -19.34 3.02
C CYS A 188 20.51 -18.80 1.75
N ALA A 189 19.77 -17.68 1.84
CA ALA A 189 19.08 -17.07 0.68
C ALA A 189 20.03 -16.45 -0.37
N GLN A 190 21.34 -16.41 -0.07
CA GLN A 190 22.40 -15.95 -0.96
C GLN A 190 23.46 -17.03 -1.21
N CYS A 191 23.28 -18.23 -0.64
CA CYS A 191 24.23 -19.33 -0.75
C CYS A 191 24.00 -20.07 -2.08
N PRO A 192 24.95 -20.05 -3.04
CA PRO A 192 24.78 -20.74 -4.33
C PRO A 192 24.66 -22.26 -4.18
N ILE A 193 25.20 -22.82 -3.09
CA ILE A 193 25.11 -24.24 -2.78
C ILE A 193 23.68 -24.60 -2.34
N ALA A 194 23.04 -23.74 -1.55
CA ALA A 194 21.65 -23.94 -1.12
C ALA A 194 20.68 -24.01 -2.31
N GLU A 195 20.89 -23.17 -3.33
CA GLU A 195 20.08 -23.18 -4.56
C GLU A 195 20.25 -24.45 -5.42
N ARG A 196 21.39 -25.15 -5.31
CA ARG A 196 21.77 -26.29 -6.16
C ARG A 196 21.64 -27.66 -5.49
N CYS A 197 21.17 -27.69 -4.26
CA CYS A 197 21.20 -28.90 -3.42
C CYS A 197 19.83 -29.55 -3.18
N ASP A 198 18.79 -29.12 -3.91
CA ASP A 198 17.42 -29.64 -3.80
C ASP A 198 16.90 -29.75 -2.35
N GLY A 199 17.23 -28.75 -1.51
CA GLY A 199 16.80 -28.68 -0.12
C GLY A 199 17.64 -29.48 0.88
N LYS A 200 18.74 -30.11 0.45
CA LYS A 200 19.72 -30.76 1.36
C LYS A 200 20.31 -29.79 2.38
N TYR A 201 20.45 -28.52 2.01
CA TYR A 201 20.96 -27.47 2.86
C TYR A 201 19.92 -26.34 3.01
N GLY A 202 19.71 -25.89 4.24
CA GLY A 202 18.73 -24.84 4.59
C GLY A 202 19.23 -23.94 5.70
N VAL A 203 18.33 -23.12 6.28
CA VAL A 203 18.67 -22.15 7.34
C VAL A 203 19.32 -22.80 8.56
N GLU A 204 18.99 -24.07 8.87
CA GLU A 204 19.53 -24.77 10.04
C GLU A 204 21.00 -25.16 9.90
N ASN A 205 21.47 -25.44 8.68
CA ASN A 205 22.77 -26.08 8.46
C ASN A 205 23.62 -25.42 7.35
N CYS A 206 23.09 -24.48 6.56
CA CYS A 206 23.71 -23.67 5.50
C CYS A 206 25.00 -24.25 4.86
N CYS A 207 24.98 -25.55 4.55
CA CYS A 207 26.10 -26.38 4.09
C CYS A 207 27.37 -26.41 4.96
N PHE A 208 27.43 -25.76 6.13
CA PHE A 208 28.65 -25.51 6.91
C PHE A 208 29.83 -24.89 6.12
N ASP A 209 29.66 -24.50 4.85
CA ASP A 209 30.70 -23.88 4.02
C ASP A 209 31.36 -22.65 4.69
N PRO A 210 30.62 -21.77 5.40
CA PRO A 210 31.23 -20.71 6.21
C PRO A 210 32.17 -21.21 7.33
N VAL A 211 31.89 -22.36 7.95
CA VAL A 211 32.76 -22.98 8.96
C VAL A 211 34.02 -23.53 8.30
N ASP A 212 33.89 -24.21 7.16
CA ASP A 212 35.05 -24.70 6.41
C ASP A 212 35.94 -23.54 5.94
N LYS A 213 35.33 -22.42 5.53
CA LYS A 213 36.06 -21.19 5.18
C LYS A 213 36.78 -20.57 6.37
N LEU A 214 36.20 -20.63 7.56
CA LEU A 214 36.85 -20.20 8.80
C LEU A 214 38.09 -21.09 9.11
N GLU A 215 37.94 -22.40 9.01
CA GLU A 215 39.07 -23.35 9.16
C GLU A 215 40.17 -23.08 8.13
N LEU A 216 39.80 -22.79 6.88
CA LEU A 216 40.75 -22.44 5.82
C LEU A 216 41.40 -21.06 6.03
N LEU A 217 40.71 -20.10 6.64
CA LEU A 217 41.26 -18.79 7.00
C LEU A 217 42.38 -18.96 8.05
N LEU A 218 42.11 -19.76 9.09
CA LEU A 218 43.04 -20.10 10.17
C LEU A 218 44.27 -20.91 9.72
N LYS A 219 44.27 -21.42 8.49
CA LYS A 219 45.41 -22.12 7.88
C LYS A 219 46.19 -21.29 6.87
N ARG A 220 45.60 -20.19 6.36
CA ARG A 220 46.13 -19.47 5.20
C ARG A 220 46.43 -18.00 5.46
N SER A 221 45.76 -17.36 6.41
CA SER A 221 45.78 -15.89 6.54
C SER A 221 46.04 -15.41 7.97
N THR A 222 45.61 -16.16 8.96
CA THR A 222 45.89 -15.96 10.39
C THR A 222 45.97 -17.34 11.04
N ALA A 223 46.39 -17.48 12.29
CA ALA A 223 46.43 -18.75 13.02
C ALA A 223 45.76 -18.65 14.39
N GLY A 224 45.45 -19.79 15.01
CA GLY A 224 44.97 -19.82 16.40
C GLY A 224 45.91 -19.07 17.35
N ASP A 225 47.22 -19.22 17.16
CA ASP A 225 48.26 -18.63 18.02
C ASP A 225 48.36 -17.10 17.95
N ASP A 226 47.85 -16.46 16.90
CA ASP A 226 47.89 -15.00 16.75
C ASP A 226 46.49 -14.34 16.72
N THR A 227 45.42 -15.13 16.79
CA THR A 227 44.02 -14.67 16.79
C THR A 227 43.44 -14.57 18.18
N ALA A 228 43.09 -13.36 18.62
CA ALA A 228 42.53 -13.09 19.94
C ALA A 228 41.06 -13.46 20.05
N ALA A 229 40.25 -13.12 19.03
CA ALA A 229 38.80 -13.29 19.12
C ALA A 229 38.10 -13.37 17.76
N ILE A 230 36.94 -14.02 17.77
CA ILE A 230 35.94 -14.00 16.69
C ILE A 230 34.73 -13.19 17.17
N PHE A 231 34.33 -12.19 16.39
CA PHE A 231 33.17 -11.33 16.65
C PHE A 231 32.01 -11.71 15.75
N ILE A 232 30.84 -11.98 16.36
CA ILE A 232 29.62 -12.37 15.64
C ILE A 232 28.44 -11.61 16.22
N GLU A 233 27.62 -10.99 15.35
CA GLU A 233 26.26 -10.62 15.72
C GLU A 233 25.36 -11.87 15.61
N PRO A 234 24.63 -12.29 16.66
CA PRO A 234 23.72 -13.45 16.56
C PRO A 234 22.63 -13.28 15.49
N VAL A 235 22.23 -12.04 15.24
CA VAL A 235 21.42 -11.62 14.09
C VAL A 235 22.11 -10.41 13.48
N LEU A 236 22.62 -10.52 12.25
CA LEU A 236 23.26 -9.40 11.56
C LEU A 236 22.31 -8.20 11.52
N GLY A 237 22.68 -7.05 12.08
CA GLY A 237 21.86 -5.86 12.09
C GLY A 237 21.83 -5.16 10.73
N GLU A 238 22.84 -4.31 10.48
CA GLU A 238 22.97 -3.57 9.22
C GLU A 238 23.20 -4.48 8.00
N GLY A 239 23.65 -5.72 8.23
CA GLY A 239 23.81 -6.76 7.21
C GLY A 239 22.49 -7.29 6.64
N GLY A 240 21.36 -7.06 7.32
CA GLY A 240 20.04 -7.35 6.78
C GLY A 240 19.15 -8.25 7.62
N TYR A 241 19.28 -8.26 8.94
CA TYR A 241 18.50 -9.06 9.89
C TYR A 241 18.56 -10.55 9.57
N VAL A 242 19.77 -11.06 9.40
CA VAL A 242 20.05 -12.47 9.09
C VAL A 242 20.43 -13.18 10.39
N PRO A 243 19.57 -14.05 10.95
CA PRO A 243 19.93 -14.86 12.10
C PRO A 243 21.00 -15.89 11.72
N MET A 244 21.94 -16.16 12.61
CA MET A 244 22.85 -17.28 12.42
C MET A 244 22.11 -18.62 12.56
N PRO A 245 22.49 -19.66 11.81
CA PRO A 245 22.04 -21.03 12.04
C PRO A 245 22.48 -21.56 13.41
N PRO A 246 21.65 -22.34 14.13
CA PRO A 246 22.05 -22.96 15.39
C PRO A 246 23.32 -23.84 15.28
N GLY A 247 23.42 -24.67 14.24
CA GLY A 247 24.59 -25.54 14.06
C GLY A 247 25.89 -24.78 13.78
N TYR A 248 25.81 -23.61 13.13
CA TYR A 248 26.97 -22.81 12.76
C TYR A 248 27.73 -22.31 14.00
N VAL A 249 27.04 -21.68 14.94
CA VAL A 249 27.69 -21.08 16.11
C VAL A 249 28.27 -22.12 17.06
N GLN A 250 27.66 -23.31 17.13
CA GLN A 250 28.21 -24.43 17.89
C GLN A 250 29.57 -24.86 17.34
N LYS A 251 29.70 -24.94 16.00
CA LYS A 251 31.00 -25.22 15.35
C LYS A 251 32.02 -24.12 15.53
N VAL A 252 31.60 -22.85 15.47
CA VAL A 252 32.51 -21.73 15.78
C VAL A 252 33.00 -21.82 17.22
N ARG A 253 32.13 -22.18 18.18
CA ARG A 253 32.51 -22.38 19.59
C ARG A 253 33.55 -23.50 19.75
N GLU A 254 33.33 -24.66 19.11
CA GLU A 254 34.29 -25.76 19.10
C GLU A 254 35.67 -25.32 18.58
N ILE A 255 35.70 -24.53 17.48
CA ILE A 255 36.94 -23.97 16.92
C ILE A 255 37.59 -23.02 17.93
N CYS A 256 36.82 -22.11 18.53
CA CYS A 256 37.35 -21.16 19.51
C CYS A 256 38.00 -21.88 20.70
N ASP A 257 37.36 -22.95 21.21
CA ASP A 257 37.89 -23.73 22.33
C ASP A 257 39.17 -24.47 21.97
N ARG A 258 39.23 -25.05 20.76
CA ARG A 258 40.40 -25.79 20.26
C ARG A 258 41.60 -24.87 20.02
N GLU A 259 41.37 -23.71 19.43
CA GLU A 259 42.44 -22.77 19.01
C GLU A 259 42.81 -21.75 20.11
N GLY A 260 42.10 -21.76 21.25
CA GLY A 260 42.27 -20.77 22.31
C GLY A 260 41.93 -19.35 21.84
N ILE A 261 40.88 -19.22 21.04
CA ILE A 261 40.34 -17.95 20.53
C ILE A 261 39.09 -17.61 21.35
N LEU A 262 38.88 -16.33 21.70
CA LEU A 262 37.68 -15.93 22.43
C LEU A 262 36.49 -15.71 21.48
N LEU A 263 35.31 -16.19 21.88
CA LEU A 263 34.06 -15.91 21.18
C LEU A 263 33.41 -14.65 21.76
N VAL A 264 33.20 -13.66 20.89
CA VAL A 264 32.54 -12.41 21.25
C VAL A 264 31.21 -12.32 20.51
N LEU A 265 30.12 -12.20 21.26
CA LEU A 265 28.80 -11.98 20.68
C LEU A 265 28.39 -10.52 20.82
N ASP A 266 28.20 -9.86 19.69
CA ASP A 266 27.72 -8.50 19.60
C ASP A 266 26.20 -8.48 19.58
N GLU A 267 25.61 -8.21 20.74
CA GLU A 267 24.17 -8.12 20.95
C GLU A 267 23.70 -6.67 21.11
N VAL A 268 24.47 -5.71 20.60
CA VAL A 268 24.11 -4.30 20.60
C VAL A 268 22.72 -4.07 19.98
N GLN A 269 22.35 -4.79 18.91
CA GLN A 269 21.02 -4.66 18.29
C GLN A 269 20.06 -5.81 18.60
N SER A 270 20.54 -7.04 18.73
CA SER A 270 19.70 -8.24 18.93
C SER A 270 19.33 -8.50 20.39
N GLY A 271 20.07 -7.91 21.33
CA GLY A 271 19.84 -8.07 22.76
C GLY A 271 18.69 -7.22 23.30
N PHE A 272 18.51 -7.28 24.62
CA PHE A 272 17.44 -6.62 25.36
C PHE A 272 16.05 -6.89 24.76
N GLY A 273 15.71 -8.16 24.60
CA GLY A 273 14.35 -8.60 24.29
C GLY A 273 13.96 -8.62 22.81
N ARG A 274 14.78 -8.03 21.95
CA ARG A 274 14.44 -7.73 20.55
C ARG A 274 14.01 -8.97 19.75
N THR A 275 14.65 -10.10 20.00
CA THR A 275 14.41 -11.37 19.29
C THR A 275 13.40 -12.29 19.97
N GLY A 276 12.69 -11.82 21.01
CA GLY A 276 11.77 -12.64 21.81
C GLY A 276 12.43 -13.41 22.96
N ARG A 277 13.75 -13.28 23.09
CA ARG A 277 14.58 -13.69 24.23
C ARG A 277 15.30 -12.47 24.77
N MET A 278 15.78 -12.50 26.02
CA MET A 278 16.49 -11.34 26.56
C MET A 278 17.75 -11.07 25.74
N PHE A 279 18.49 -12.12 25.41
CA PHE A 279 19.61 -12.09 24.49
C PHE A 279 19.39 -13.12 23.38
N ALA A 280 19.70 -12.76 22.13
CA ALA A 280 19.49 -13.66 21.00
C ALA A 280 20.34 -14.94 21.09
N THR A 281 21.48 -14.90 21.78
CA THR A 281 22.31 -16.07 22.04
C THR A 281 21.57 -17.21 22.75
N GLU A 282 20.52 -16.90 23.52
CA GLU A 282 19.67 -17.89 24.20
C GLU A 282 18.93 -18.80 23.21
N HIS A 283 18.74 -18.38 21.96
CA HIS A 283 18.16 -19.24 20.91
C HIS A 283 19.10 -20.36 20.47
N PHE A 284 20.41 -20.21 20.69
CA PHE A 284 21.44 -21.08 20.10
C PHE A 284 22.21 -21.91 21.13
N GLY A 285 22.06 -21.61 22.42
CA GLY A 285 22.65 -22.39 23.51
C GLY A 285 24.18 -22.30 23.59
N VAL A 286 24.79 -21.27 23.00
CA VAL A 286 26.24 -21.06 23.04
C VAL A 286 26.59 -19.91 23.99
N ARG A 287 27.45 -20.19 24.96
CA ARG A 287 27.98 -19.17 25.87
C ARG A 287 29.13 -18.38 25.20
N PRO A 288 29.03 -17.05 25.07
CA PRO A 288 30.16 -16.23 24.67
C PRO A 288 31.20 -16.10 25.79
N ASP A 289 32.44 -15.78 25.43
CA ASP A 289 33.45 -15.33 26.40
C ASP A 289 33.26 -13.86 26.76
N ILE A 290 32.82 -13.04 25.79
CA ILE A 290 32.48 -11.63 25.97
C ILE A 290 31.14 -11.36 25.28
N LEU A 291 30.17 -10.81 26.02
CA LEU A 291 28.88 -10.36 25.49
C LEU A 291 28.87 -8.83 25.44
N ILE A 292 28.47 -8.26 24.29
CA ILE A 292 28.38 -6.81 24.09
C ILE A 292 26.91 -6.40 24.07
N MET A 293 26.57 -5.29 24.72
CA MET A 293 25.22 -4.76 24.75
C MET A 293 25.18 -3.23 24.74
N ALA A 294 24.16 -2.64 24.11
CA ALA A 294 23.89 -1.20 24.13
C ALA A 294 22.42 -0.96 23.72
N LYS A 295 22.13 0.16 23.03
CA LYS A 295 20.83 0.52 22.45
C LYS A 295 19.67 0.33 23.43
N GLY A 296 18.97 -0.80 23.34
CA GLY A 296 17.81 -1.15 24.17
C GLY A 296 18.06 -1.14 25.68
N ILE A 297 19.32 -1.29 26.13
CA ILE A 297 19.68 -1.36 27.56
C ILE A 297 19.15 -0.20 28.40
N ALA A 298 19.09 1.01 27.83
CA ALA A 298 18.70 2.22 28.55
C ALA A 298 17.65 3.04 27.78
N ASN A 299 16.90 2.41 26.86
CA ASN A 299 15.74 2.98 26.15
C ASN A 299 15.92 4.44 25.68
N GLY A 300 17.05 4.76 25.05
CA GLY A 300 17.36 6.10 24.50
C GLY A 300 18.49 6.85 25.21
N PHE A 301 18.85 6.47 26.44
CA PHE A 301 19.99 7.08 27.14
C PHE A 301 21.32 6.44 26.69
N PRO A 302 22.41 7.22 26.55
CA PRO A 302 23.70 6.66 26.14
C PRO A 302 24.26 5.71 27.20
N LEU A 303 24.17 4.42 26.91
CA LEU A 303 24.74 3.37 27.74
C LEU A 303 25.08 2.15 26.88
N SER A 304 26.23 1.57 27.15
CA SER A 304 26.66 0.28 26.62
C SER A 304 27.43 -0.48 27.67
N ALA A 305 27.63 -1.77 27.46
CA ALA A 305 28.44 -2.60 28.34
C ALA A 305 29.08 -3.77 27.59
N ILE A 306 30.18 -4.25 28.14
CA ILE A 306 30.57 -5.65 27.98
C ILE A 306 30.32 -6.41 29.27
N ALA A 307 29.96 -7.69 29.13
CA ALA A 307 29.88 -8.64 30.21
C ALA A 307 30.77 -9.85 29.91
N SER A 308 31.50 -10.31 30.91
CA SER A 308 32.37 -11.47 30.79
C SER A 308 32.46 -12.19 32.13
N ARG A 309 33.15 -13.33 32.11
CA ARG A 309 33.53 -14.06 33.32
C ARG A 309 34.59 -13.30 34.10
N LYS A 310 34.46 -13.28 35.42
CA LYS A 310 35.34 -12.55 36.33
C LYS A 310 36.82 -12.81 36.05
N GLU A 311 37.21 -14.07 35.90
CA GLU A 311 38.59 -14.49 35.65
C GLU A 311 39.17 -14.01 34.32
N LEU A 312 38.32 -13.64 33.34
CA LEU A 312 38.76 -13.03 32.09
C LEU A 312 38.86 -11.50 32.24
N MET A 313 37.84 -10.87 32.84
CA MET A 313 37.81 -9.43 33.05
C MET A 313 38.92 -8.94 33.99
N ASP A 314 39.19 -9.67 35.09
CA ASP A 314 40.17 -9.33 36.12
C ASP A 314 41.63 -9.44 35.64
N LEU A 315 41.89 -9.97 34.44
CA LEU A 315 43.21 -9.88 33.83
C LEU A 315 43.60 -8.43 33.53
N GLN A 316 42.63 -7.53 33.40
CA GLN A 316 42.87 -6.10 33.21
C GLN A 316 43.44 -5.47 34.49
N LYS A 317 44.52 -4.68 34.34
CA LYS A 317 45.10 -3.94 35.48
C LYS A 317 44.21 -2.75 35.86
N PRO A 318 44.11 -2.39 37.16
CA PRO A 318 43.44 -1.17 37.58
C PRO A 318 43.89 0.05 36.77
N GLY A 319 42.94 0.83 36.25
CA GLY A 319 43.20 2.00 35.41
C GLY A 319 43.36 1.73 33.90
N SER A 320 43.43 0.46 33.44
CA SER A 320 43.50 0.16 31.99
C SER A 320 42.18 0.34 31.24
N MET A 321 41.08 0.36 32.01
CA MET A 321 39.70 0.55 31.55
C MET A 321 39.09 1.74 32.27
N GLY A 322 38.35 2.55 31.53
CA GLY A 322 37.70 3.74 32.05
C GLY A 322 37.07 4.53 30.93
N GLY A 323 36.77 5.78 31.20
CA GLY A 323 36.05 6.68 30.31
C GLY A 323 35.24 7.62 31.16
N THR A 324 35.25 8.90 30.82
CA THR A 324 34.67 9.93 31.69
C THR A 324 33.19 9.68 31.95
N TYR A 325 32.42 9.32 30.93
CA TYR A 325 30.96 9.18 31.06
C TYR A 325 30.47 7.74 31.23
N GLY A 326 31.37 6.76 31.19
CA GLY A 326 30.99 5.34 31.23
C GLY A 326 30.20 4.98 32.49
N GLY A 327 29.01 4.40 32.29
CA GLY A 327 28.08 4.14 33.39
C GLY A 327 27.56 5.43 34.04
N ASN A 328 27.14 6.41 33.24
CA ASN A 328 26.52 7.64 33.73
C ASN A 328 25.34 7.34 34.67
N ALA A 329 25.21 8.08 35.77
CA ALA A 329 24.20 7.83 36.81
C ALA A 329 22.76 7.87 36.27
N VAL A 330 22.42 8.86 35.42
CA VAL A 330 21.09 8.99 34.80
C VAL A 330 20.82 7.83 33.85
N ALA A 331 21.81 7.47 33.02
CA ALA A 331 21.68 6.35 32.10
C ALA A 331 21.54 5.01 32.84
N CYS A 332 22.26 4.82 33.95
CA CYS A 332 22.11 3.66 34.82
C CYS A 332 20.73 3.60 35.47
N ALA A 333 20.20 4.72 35.96
CA ALA A 333 18.85 4.79 36.51
C ALA A 333 17.79 4.42 35.46
N ALA A 334 17.95 4.93 34.23
CA ALA A 334 17.10 4.55 33.11
C ALA A 334 17.18 3.04 32.81
N ALA A 335 18.38 2.46 32.77
CA ALA A 335 18.59 1.04 32.52
C ALA A 335 18.04 0.13 33.63
N VAL A 336 18.15 0.54 34.89
CA VAL A 336 17.48 -0.12 36.03
C VAL A 336 15.97 -0.15 35.82
N ALA A 337 15.38 0.97 35.40
CA ALA A 337 13.95 1.05 35.12
C ALA A 337 13.54 0.19 33.93
N VAL A 338 14.39 0.09 32.89
CA VAL A 338 14.18 -0.84 31.77
C VAL A 338 14.14 -2.28 32.26
N ALA A 339 15.14 -2.73 33.02
CA ALA A 339 15.20 -4.10 33.54
C ALA A 339 13.97 -4.45 34.40
N LYS A 340 13.50 -3.52 35.24
CA LYS A 340 12.25 -3.67 36.01
C LYS A 340 11.02 -3.76 35.11
N ALA A 341 10.89 -2.87 34.12
CA ALA A 341 9.76 -2.87 33.19
C ALA A 341 9.66 -4.18 32.39
N PHE A 342 10.78 -4.75 31.96
CA PHE A 342 10.80 -6.06 31.30
C PHE A 342 10.10 -7.17 32.11
N LYS A 343 10.35 -7.19 33.43
CA LYS A 343 9.74 -8.15 34.35
C LYS A 343 8.27 -7.83 34.64
N GLU A 344 7.97 -6.57 34.95
CA GLU A 344 6.65 -6.13 35.40
C GLU A 344 5.61 -6.12 34.27
N GLU A 345 6.01 -5.77 33.06
CA GLU A 345 5.12 -5.54 31.92
C GLU A 345 5.09 -6.73 30.94
N LYS A 346 5.78 -7.82 31.28
CA LYS A 346 5.88 -9.05 30.46
C LYS A 346 6.24 -8.76 29.01
N VAL A 347 7.26 -7.91 28.83
CA VAL A 347 7.64 -7.38 27.51
C VAL A 347 7.93 -8.51 26.53
N LEU A 348 8.65 -9.56 26.95
CA LEU A 348 9.01 -10.70 26.10
C LEU A 348 7.78 -11.45 25.56
N ASP A 349 6.74 -11.61 26.37
CA ASP A 349 5.48 -12.27 25.94
C ASP A 349 4.86 -11.49 24.77
N ASN A 350 4.88 -10.15 24.85
CA ASN A 350 4.40 -9.30 23.76
C ASN A 350 5.30 -9.41 22.52
N VAL A 351 6.62 -9.43 22.67
CA VAL A 351 7.55 -9.59 21.52
C VAL A 351 7.30 -10.90 20.79
N VAL A 352 7.10 -12.00 21.52
CA VAL A 352 6.80 -13.31 20.92
C VAL A 352 5.48 -13.25 20.16
N ALA A 353 4.41 -12.75 20.79
CA ALA A 353 3.09 -12.69 20.17
C ALA A 353 3.04 -11.76 18.94
N ARG A 354 3.50 -10.52 19.09
CA ARG A 354 3.52 -9.51 18.01
C ARG A 354 4.50 -9.90 16.90
N GLY A 355 5.63 -10.51 17.24
CA GLY A 355 6.60 -11.02 16.28
C GLY A 355 6.01 -12.09 15.36
N GLN A 356 5.25 -13.03 15.92
CA GLN A 356 4.53 -14.05 15.15
C GLN A 356 3.49 -13.43 14.20
N GLU A 357 2.69 -12.49 14.70
CA GLU A 357 1.69 -11.78 13.89
C GLU A 357 2.33 -11.04 12.71
N MET A 358 3.39 -10.27 12.97
CA MET A 358 4.09 -9.53 11.92
C MET A 358 4.76 -10.47 10.92
N LYS A 359 5.41 -11.54 11.39
CA LYS A 359 6.06 -12.52 10.52
C LYS A 359 5.06 -13.19 9.59
N ALA A 360 3.88 -13.56 10.09
CA ALA A 360 2.81 -14.12 9.27
C ALA A 360 2.35 -13.17 8.15
N VAL A 361 2.24 -11.86 8.43
CA VAL A 361 1.92 -10.86 7.40
C VAL A 361 3.00 -10.80 6.33
N LEU A 362 4.27 -10.74 6.72
CA LEU A 362 5.39 -10.67 5.78
C LEU A 362 5.51 -11.95 4.94
N ASP A 363 5.31 -13.13 5.55
CA ASP A 363 5.27 -14.41 4.83
C ASP A 363 4.13 -14.46 3.82
N GLY A 364 2.96 -13.91 4.18
CA GLY A 364 1.85 -13.72 3.23
C GLY A 364 2.23 -12.86 2.01
N LEU A 365 3.06 -11.83 2.19
CA LEU A 365 3.61 -11.04 1.07
C LEU A 365 4.59 -11.86 0.22
N LYS A 366 5.38 -12.76 0.81
CA LYS A 366 6.29 -13.64 0.05
C LYS A 366 5.52 -14.62 -0.84
N THR A 367 4.39 -15.16 -0.36
CA THR A 367 3.59 -16.15 -1.11
C THR A 367 2.47 -15.53 -1.96
N GLY A 368 2.14 -14.26 -1.74
CA GLY A 368 1.03 -13.57 -2.40
C GLY A 368 1.17 -13.50 -3.92
N HIS A 369 0.07 -13.71 -4.66
CA HIS A 369 0.07 -13.74 -6.13
C HIS A 369 0.69 -12.50 -6.79
N LYS A 370 0.46 -11.31 -6.22
CA LYS A 370 0.97 -10.02 -6.72
C LYS A 370 2.45 -9.80 -6.36
N THR A 371 2.89 -10.29 -5.22
CA THR A 371 4.17 -9.93 -4.59
C THR A 371 5.23 -11.03 -4.65
N ARG A 372 4.86 -12.29 -4.91
CA ARG A 372 5.77 -13.45 -4.98
C ARG A 372 6.90 -13.35 -6.01
N LYS A 373 6.73 -12.50 -7.04
CA LYS A 373 7.78 -12.22 -8.04
C LYS A 373 8.73 -11.10 -7.62
N ILE A 374 8.38 -10.37 -6.57
CA ILE A 374 9.06 -9.14 -6.13
C ILE A 374 9.75 -9.40 -4.78
N VAL A 375 9.13 -10.14 -3.88
CA VAL A 375 9.69 -10.51 -2.58
C VAL A 375 10.58 -11.74 -2.74
N LYS A 376 11.88 -11.58 -2.49
CA LYS A 376 12.87 -12.68 -2.52
C LYS A 376 12.87 -13.45 -1.20
N ASP A 377 12.87 -12.75 -0.06
CA ASP A 377 13.05 -13.39 1.24
C ASP A 377 12.37 -12.64 2.40
N VAL A 378 11.98 -13.38 3.42
CA VAL A 378 11.42 -12.89 4.68
C VAL A 378 12.09 -13.64 5.83
N ARG A 379 12.66 -12.90 6.77
CA ARG A 379 13.51 -13.47 7.83
C ARG A 379 13.55 -12.59 9.08
N GLY A 380 14.25 -13.08 10.10
CA GLY A 380 14.45 -12.41 11.38
C GLY A 380 13.84 -13.19 12.55
N LEU A 381 14.00 -12.66 13.76
CA LEU A 381 13.50 -13.24 15.02
C LEU A 381 12.75 -12.18 15.83
N GLY A 382 11.69 -12.58 16.54
CA GLY A 382 10.89 -11.67 17.37
C GLY A 382 10.37 -10.45 16.60
N LEU A 383 10.66 -9.25 17.11
CA LEU A 383 10.35 -7.97 16.45
C LEU A 383 11.59 -7.34 15.78
N MET A 384 12.43 -8.18 15.20
CA MET A 384 13.57 -7.81 14.35
C MET A 384 13.44 -8.55 13.02
N LEU A 385 12.58 -8.03 12.14
CA LEU A 385 12.15 -8.72 10.91
C LEU A 385 12.55 -7.95 9.66
N ALA A 386 12.79 -8.66 8.56
CA ALA A 386 13.14 -8.06 7.28
C ALA A 386 12.34 -8.66 6.12
N LEU A 387 12.08 -7.81 5.13
CA LEU A 387 11.50 -8.13 3.84
C LEU A 387 12.51 -7.72 2.75
N GLN A 388 13.04 -8.71 2.06
CA GLN A 388 13.99 -8.49 0.97
C GLN A 388 13.31 -8.68 -0.38
N PHE A 389 13.65 -7.80 -1.30
CA PHE A 389 13.14 -7.81 -2.67
C PHE A 389 14.15 -8.40 -3.66
N VAL A 390 13.66 -8.77 -4.84
CA VAL A 390 14.49 -9.18 -5.97
C VAL A 390 15.36 -8.02 -6.44
N PRO A 391 16.60 -8.27 -6.93
CA PRO A 391 17.49 -7.22 -7.42
C PRO A 391 16.89 -6.39 -8.56
N GLY A 392 17.35 -5.14 -8.71
CA GLY A 392 17.10 -4.29 -9.88
C GLY A 392 15.85 -3.38 -9.82
N GLY A 393 14.96 -3.55 -8.85
CA GLY A 393 13.72 -2.77 -8.78
C GLY A 393 13.70 -1.58 -7.82
N SER A 394 14.66 -1.48 -6.90
CA SER A 394 14.68 -0.49 -5.81
C SER A 394 13.35 -0.42 -5.05
N TYR A 395 12.76 -1.59 -4.79
CA TYR A 395 11.47 -1.73 -4.15
C TYR A 395 11.52 -1.28 -2.70
N GLY A 396 12.63 -1.54 -1.98
CA GLY A 396 12.75 -1.18 -0.57
C GLY A 396 12.63 0.32 -0.33
N SER A 397 13.30 1.15 -1.11
CA SER A 397 13.18 2.61 -1.00
C SER A 397 11.82 3.14 -1.47
N LYS A 398 11.21 2.53 -2.50
CA LYS A 398 9.86 2.90 -2.97
C LYS A 398 8.79 2.59 -1.92
N VAL A 399 8.84 1.40 -1.34
CA VAL A 399 7.90 0.98 -0.28
C VAL A 399 8.15 1.79 1.00
N GLN A 400 9.41 2.10 1.35
CA GLN A 400 9.74 3.01 2.44
C GLN A 400 9.11 4.40 2.26
N ALA A 401 9.23 4.99 1.07
CA ALA A 401 8.63 6.28 0.75
C ALA A 401 7.11 6.23 0.91
N LYS A 402 6.46 5.17 0.40
CA LYS A 402 5.01 4.97 0.55
C LYS A 402 4.57 4.75 2.00
N CYS A 403 5.36 4.04 2.80
CA CYS A 403 5.13 3.93 4.24
C CYS A 403 5.17 5.32 4.90
N LEU A 404 6.18 6.14 4.57
CA LEU A 404 6.30 7.50 5.11
C LEU A 404 5.14 8.40 4.68
N GLU A 405 4.69 8.33 3.43
CA GLU A 405 3.50 9.05 2.95
C GLU A 405 2.25 8.67 3.77
N LYS A 406 2.16 7.42 4.22
CA LYS A 406 1.08 6.87 5.05
C LYS A 406 1.37 6.93 6.55
N ASP A 407 2.25 7.84 6.98
CA ASP A 407 2.60 8.09 8.38
C ASP A 407 3.24 6.88 9.11
N LEU A 408 4.00 6.03 8.41
CA LEU A 408 4.77 4.92 8.97
C LEU A 408 6.27 5.07 8.69
N LEU A 409 7.08 5.10 9.74
CA LEU A 409 8.53 5.10 9.63
C LEU A 409 9.08 3.66 9.60
N VAL A 410 9.76 3.31 8.51
CA VAL A 410 10.51 2.05 8.34
C VAL A 410 11.91 2.35 7.81
N LEU A 411 12.85 1.42 7.97
CA LEU A 411 14.23 1.60 7.52
C LEU A 411 14.58 0.61 6.40
N THR A 412 15.50 1.01 5.53
CA THR A 412 16.22 0.09 4.63
C THR A 412 17.52 -0.36 5.28
N THR A 413 18.06 -1.48 4.81
CA THR A 413 19.33 -2.04 5.32
C THR A 413 19.95 -3.00 4.29
N SER A 414 21.10 -3.60 4.61
CA SER A 414 21.84 -4.52 3.74
C SER A 414 22.38 -3.90 2.44
N ILE A 415 23.25 -4.64 1.75
CA ILE A 415 23.62 -4.40 0.35
C ILE A 415 22.55 -4.90 -0.63
N TYR A 416 21.70 -5.82 -0.18
CA TYR A 416 20.53 -6.27 -0.92
C TYR A 416 19.36 -5.34 -0.65
N ASP A 417 18.47 -5.18 -1.63
CA ASP A 417 17.27 -4.35 -1.50
C ASP A 417 16.34 -4.89 -0.40
N THR A 418 16.46 -4.35 0.81
CA THR A 418 15.85 -4.90 2.03
C THR A 418 15.23 -3.80 2.88
N LEU A 419 13.96 -3.99 3.21
CA LEU A 419 13.29 -3.28 4.30
C LEU A 419 13.49 -4.03 5.61
N ARG A 420 13.70 -3.29 6.69
CA ARG A 420 13.76 -3.80 8.06
C ARG A 420 12.68 -3.15 8.92
N PHE A 421 12.16 -3.94 9.83
CA PHE A 421 11.12 -3.57 10.77
C PHE A 421 11.59 -3.86 12.19
N ILE A 422 11.58 -2.83 13.02
CA ILE A 422 12.06 -2.89 14.40
C ILE A 422 11.16 -2.02 15.31
N PRO A 423 9.87 -2.36 15.44
CA PRO A 423 8.91 -1.59 16.26
C PRO A 423 9.24 -1.66 17.77
N PRO A 424 8.60 -0.84 18.63
CA PRO A 424 8.72 -1.00 20.08
C PRO A 424 8.29 -2.40 20.52
N LEU A 425 8.94 -2.93 21.53
CA LEU A 425 8.66 -4.25 22.11
C LEU A 425 7.33 -4.29 22.85
N ASN A 426 6.85 -3.14 23.34
CA ASN A 426 5.53 -2.96 23.93
C ASN A 426 4.49 -2.44 22.92
N ILE A 427 4.75 -2.56 21.60
CA ILE A 427 3.78 -2.19 20.57
C ILE A 427 2.45 -2.91 20.80
N THR A 428 1.35 -2.15 20.70
CA THR A 428 0.01 -2.70 20.83
C THR A 428 -0.35 -3.54 19.60
N LYS A 429 -1.27 -4.49 19.76
CA LYS A 429 -1.79 -5.26 18.62
C LYS A 429 -2.38 -4.34 17.54
N ALA A 430 -3.15 -3.32 17.94
CA ALA A 430 -3.77 -2.39 17.01
C ALA A 430 -2.75 -1.56 16.22
N ASP A 431 -1.69 -1.08 16.87
CA ASP A 431 -0.62 -0.33 16.20
C ASP A 431 0.18 -1.24 15.26
N LEU A 432 0.42 -2.49 15.66
CA LEU A 432 1.06 -3.48 14.79
C LEU A 432 0.21 -3.74 13.54
N GLU A 433 -1.07 -4.02 13.72
CA GLU A 433 -2.03 -4.25 12.64
C GLU A 433 -2.08 -3.05 11.68
N LYS A 434 -2.11 -1.82 12.20
CA LYS A 434 -2.05 -0.59 11.39
C LYS A 434 -0.77 -0.52 10.57
N GLY A 435 0.39 -0.74 11.17
CA GLY A 435 1.67 -0.72 10.46
C GLY A 435 1.76 -1.81 9.39
N CYS A 436 1.32 -3.03 9.71
CA CYS A 436 1.22 -4.14 8.78
C CYS A 436 0.26 -3.85 7.62
N GLN A 437 -0.85 -3.16 7.87
CA GLN A 437 -1.79 -2.75 6.84
C GLN A 437 -1.15 -1.74 5.87
N ILE A 438 -0.46 -0.72 6.38
CA ILE A 438 0.29 0.25 5.56
C ILE A 438 1.35 -0.47 4.70
N ILE A 439 2.09 -1.44 5.27
CA ILE A 439 3.08 -2.22 4.52
C ILE A 439 2.44 -3.06 3.40
N LYS A 440 1.23 -3.59 3.62
CA LYS A 440 0.48 -4.36 2.62
C LYS A 440 -0.14 -3.47 1.53
N GLU A 441 -0.46 -2.23 1.84
CA GLU A 441 -1.14 -1.30 0.95
C GLU A 441 -0.23 -0.81 -0.19
N ALA A 442 -0.08 -1.66 -1.22
CA ALA A 442 -0.15 -1.17 -2.59
C ALA A 442 -1.64 -0.92 -2.87
N SER A 443 -2.10 0.33 -2.76
CA SER A 443 -3.53 0.59 -2.82
C SER A 443 -4.07 0.29 -4.22
N VAL A 444 -5.12 -0.54 -4.29
CA VAL A 444 -5.86 -0.82 -5.52
C VAL A 444 -6.43 0.48 -6.10
N PHE A 445 -6.78 1.43 -5.23
CA PHE A 445 -7.17 2.77 -5.62
C PHE A 445 -6.03 3.50 -6.34
N ASP A 446 -4.81 3.48 -5.82
CA ASP A 446 -3.65 4.08 -6.49
C ASP A 446 -3.36 3.43 -7.84
N ASP A 447 -3.49 2.10 -7.93
CA ASP A 447 -3.37 1.37 -9.21
C ASP A 447 -4.45 1.84 -10.21
N ALA A 448 -5.69 2.03 -9.76
CA ALA A 448 -6.79 2.51 -10.58
C ALA A 448 -6.58 3.97 -11.04
N VAL A 449 -6.14 4.85 -10.14
CA VAL A 449 -5.85 6.26 -10.43
C VAL A 449 -4.71 6.39 -11.43
N ASN A 450 -3.71 5.51 -11.35
CA ASN A 450 -2.52 5.54 -12.21
C ASN A 450 -2.63 4.64 -13.45
N ALA A 451 -3.78 4.03 -13.70
CA ALA A 451 -3.99 3.18 -14.86
C ALA A 451 -3.70 3.92 -16.17
N THR A 452 -2.92 3.31 -17.05
CA THR A 452 -2.65 3.77 -18.42
C THR A 452 -3.33 2.92 -19.48
N GLN A 453 -3.93 1.79 -19.07
CA GLN A 453 -4.68 0.86 -19.90
C GLN A 453 -5.84 0.24 -19.10
N PRO A 454 -6.93 -0.20 -19.73
CA PRO A 454 -8.01 -0.90 -19.03
C PRO A 454 -7.56 -2.23 -18.40
N ARG A 455 -8.09 -2.54 -17.22
CA ARG A 455 -7.90 -3.81 -16.51
C ARG A 455 -9.22 -4.59 -16.51
N TYR A 456 -9.17 -5.89 -16.79
CA TYR A 456 -10.36 -6.78 -16.88
C TYR A 456 -10.43 -7.85 -15.77
N THR A 457 -9.53 -7.78 -14.79
CA THR A 457 -9.36 -8.80 -13.73
C THR A 457 -9.74 -8.27 -12.36
N TRP A 458 -10.76 -7.41 -12.30
CA TRP A 458 -11.23 -6.80 -11.05
C TRP A 458 -11.92 -7.83 -10.16
N THR A 459 -11.62 -7.80 -8.85
CA THR A 459 -12.42 -8.52 -7.85
C THR A 459 -13.47 -7.59 -7.22
N ARG A 460 -14.48 -8.17 -6.56
CA ARG A 460 -15.49 -7.38 -5.85
C ARG A 460 -14.89 -6.60 -4.68
N GLU A 461 -13.93 -7.19 -3.98
CA GLU A 461 -13.25 -6.58 -2.83
C GLU A 461 -12.43 -5.36 -3.28
N GLU A 462 -11.74 -5.48 -4.41
CA GLU A 462 -10.99 -4.38 -5.03
C GLU A 462 -11.89 -3.21 -5.43
N ILE A 463 -13.05 -3.49 -6.06
CA ILE A 463 -14.02 -2.44 -6.41
C ILE A 463 -14.67 -1.86 -5.15
N THR A 464 -14.90 -2.66 -4.11
CA THR A 464 -15.42 -2.19 -2.82
C THR A 464 -14.46 -1.20 -2.18
N GLU A 465 -13.15 -1.49 -2.18
CA GLU A 465 -12.10 -0.59 -1.67
C GLU A 465 -12.13 0.77 -2.39
N ILE A 466 -12.27 0.77 -3.73
CA ILE A 466 -12.40 1.99 -4.53
C ILE A 466 -13.72 2.71 -4.19
N HIS A 467 -14.82 1.98 -4.22
CA HIS A 467 -16.17 2.53 -4.05
C HIS A 467 -16.36 3.19 -2.68
N GLN A 468 -15.71 2.69 -1.63
CA GLN A 468 -15.87 3.19 -0.26
C GLN A 468 -14.93 4.35 0.11
N ARG A 469 -14.12 4.86 -0.83
CA ARG A 469 -13.27 6.03 -0.59
C ARG A 469 -14.08 7.27 -0.22
N PRO A 470 -13.51 8.22 0.54
CA PRO A 470 -14.10 9.54 0.73
C PRO A 470 -14.55 10.13 -0.62
N LEU A 471 -15.79 10.64 -0.69
CA LEU A 471 -16.45 10.95 -1.97
C LEU A 471 -15.66 11.97 -2.81
N MET A 472 -15.07 12.97 -2.16
CA MET A 472 -14.27 14.00 -2.83
C MET A 472 -12.96 13.44 -3.40
N GLU A 473 -12.28 12.56 -2.65
CA GLU A 473 -11.08 11.86 -3.11
C GLU A 473 -11.40 10.97 -4.32
N LEU A 474 -12.50 10.21 -4.22
CA LEU A 474 -12.99 9.33 -5.28
C LEU A 474 -13.33 10.11 -6.56
N ALA A 475 -14.06 11.22 -6.44
CA ALA A 475 -14.45 12.05 -7.58
C ALA A 475 -13.24 12.73 -8.23
N TYR A 476 -12.28 13.23 -7.45
CA TYR A 476 -11.04 13.82 -7.96
C TYR A 476 -10.17 12.80 -8.72
N ALA A 477 -10.01 11.61 -8.15
CA ALA A 477 -9.30 10.51 -8.79
C ALA A 477 -9.96 10.10 -10.11
N ALA A 478 -11.28 9.94 -10.11
CA ALA A 478 -12.03 9.63 -11.31
C ALA A 478 -11.91 10.74 -12.38
N SER A 479 -11.88 12.02 -11.98
CA SER A 479 -11.63 13.14 -12.89
C SER A 479 -10.25 13.06 -13.54
N THR A 480 -9.24 12.67 -12.75
CA THR A 480 -7.86 12.50 -13.22
C THR A 480 -7.78 11.38 -14.27
N VAL A 481 -8.42 10.25 -14.01
CA VAL A 481 -8.50 9.14 -14.96
C VAL A 481 -9.32 9.53 -16.19
N HIS A 482 -10.45 10.22 -16.02
CA HIS A 482 -11.28 10.69 -17.13
C HIS A 482 -10.48 11.53 -18.13
N ARG A 483 -9.69 12.49 -17.64
CA ARG A 483 -8.84 13.36 -18.50
C ARG A 483 -7.71 12.60 -19.21
N ARG A 484 -7.30 11.45 -18.69
CA ARG A 484 -6.28 10.59 -19.31
C ARG A 484 -6.85 9.74 -20.45
N PHE A 485 -8.06 9.23 -20.28
CA PHE A 485 -8.68 8.31 -21.25
C PHE A 485 -9.67 8.98 -22.22
N HIS A 486 -10.12 10.20 -21.92
CA HIS A 486 -11.10 10.93 -22.72
C HIS A 486 -10.72 12.41 -22.87
N LYS A 487 -11.21 13.04 -23.95
CA LYS A 487 -11.08 14.48 -24.14
C LYS A 487 -11.85 15.22 -23.05
N PRO A 488 -11.19 16.03 -22.20
CA PRO A 488 -11.86 16.75 -21.12
C PRO A 488 -12.93 17.69 -21.70
N GLY A 489 -14.14 17.66 -21.14
CA GLY A 489 -15.25 18.54 -21.56
C GLY A 489 -16.02 18.07 -22.80
N ALA A 490 -15.59 17.00 -23.49
CA ALA A 490 -16.34 16.43 -24.60
C ALA A 490 -17.46 15.49 -24.11
N VAL A 491 -18.71 15.77 -24.46
CA VAL A 491 -19.88 14.99 -24.03
C VAL A 491 -20.63 14.43 -25.24
N GLN A 492 -20.86 13.11 -25.27
CA GLN A 492 -21.62 12.47 -26.35
C GLN A 492 -23.12 12.76 -26.21
N LEU A 493 -23.72 13.34 -27.24
CA LEU A 493 -25.15 13.65 -27.30
C LEU A 493 -25.92 12.52 -28.00
N CYS A 494 -26.88 11.93 -27.28
CA CYS A 494 -27.72 10.85 -27.80
C CYS A 494 -29.20 11.27 -27.74
N THR A 495 -29.99 11.03 -28.79
CA THR A 495 -31.46 11.16 -28.71
C THR A 495 -32.09 9.77 -28.65
N LEU A 496 -33.12 9.58 -27.83
CA LEU A 496 -33.86 8.32 -27.70
C LEU A 496 -35.32 8.50 -28.09
N MET A 497 -35.78 7.76 -29.09
CA MET A 497 -37.19 7.72 -29.49
C MET A 497 -37.86 6.44 -29.02
N ASN A 498 -39.05 6.56 -28.42
CA ASN A 498 -39.93 5.43 -28.20
C ASN A 498 -40.65 5.05 -29.51
N ILE A 499 -40.21 3.97 -30.16
CA ILE A 499 -40.78 3.53 -31.43
C ILE A 499 -41.93 2.52 -31.24
N LYS A 500 -42.13 2.02 -30.01
CA LYS A 500 -43.30 1.20 -29.63
C LYS A 500 -43.53 1.32 -28.13
N THR A 501 -44.66 1.90 -27.76
CA THR A 501 -45.04 2.19 -26.37
C THR A 501 -45.90 1.08 -25.77
N GLY A 502 -45.69 0.77 -24.49
CA GLY A 502 -46.58 -0.08 -23.67
C GLY A 502 -46.63 -1.56 -24.10
N GLY A 503 -47.33 -2.42 -23.36
CA GLY A 503 -47.58 -3.81 -23.76
C GLY A 503 -46.35 -4.75 -23.73
N CYS A 504 -45.37 -4.47 -22.86
CA CYS A 504 -44.30 -5.42 -22.55
C CYS A 504 -44.79 -6.43 -21.49
N THR A 505 -44.60 -7.73 -21.71
CA THR A 505 -45.12 -8.78 -20.80
C THR A 505 -44.31 -8.96 -19.52
N GLU A 506 -43.19 -8.26 -19.40
CA GLU A 506 -42.25 -8.34 -18.29
C GLU A 506 -42.78 -7.65 -17.03
N ASP A 507 -42.36 -8.11 -15.85
CA ASP A 507 -42.83 -7.61 -14.55
C ASP A 507 -41.89 -6.59 -13.89
N CYS A 508 -41.03 -5.90 -14.66
CA CYS A 508 -40.06 -4.96 -14.09
C CYS A 508 -40.73 -3.90 -13.20
N SER A 509 -40.48 -3.95 -11.90
CA SER A 509 -41.17 -3.14 -10.89
C SER A 509 -41.09 -1.63 -11.11
N TYR A 510 -40.10 -1.14 -11.85
CA TYR A 510 -39.91 0.28 -12.18
C TYR A 510 -40.55 0.70 -13.52
N CYS A 511 -40.96 -0.23 -14.38
CA CYS A 511 -41.22 0.06 -15.79
C CYS A 511 -42.70 0.35 -16.08
N ALA A 512 -43.00 1.59 -16.47
CA ALA A 512 -44.36 2.00 -16.84
C ALA A 512 -44.89 1.37 -18.14
N GLN A 513 -44.03 0.72 -18.92
CA GLN A 513 -44.41 0.04 -20.17
C GLN A 513 -44.80 -1.42 -19.98
N SER A 514 -44.70 -1.94 -18.75
CA SER A 514 -45.15 -3.28 -18.39
C SER A 514 -46.67 -3.40 -18.46
N SER A 515 -47.17 -4.48 -19.06
CA SER A 515 -48.59 -4.82 -19.04
C SER A 515 -49.06 -5.38 -17.69
N ARG A 516 -48.16 -5.58 -16.72
CA ARG A 516 -48.49 -6.05 -15.36
C ARG A 516 -48.99 -4.93 -14.46
N TYR A 517 -48.71 -3.67 -14.81
CA TYR A 517 -48.96 -2.50 -13.97
C TYR A 517 -49.90 -1.51 -14.66
N LYS A 518 -50.74 -0.82 -13.87
CA LYS A 518 -51.72 0.15 -14.36
C LYS A 518 -51.18 1.57 -14.20
N THR A 519 -50.40 2.02 -15.19
CA THR A 519 -49.75 3.34 -15.19
C THR A 519 -50.49 4.42 -15.98
N GLY A 520 -51.57 4.05 -16.68
CA GLY A 520 -52.29 4.94 -17.59
C GLY A 520 -51.62 5.10 -18.96
N LEU A 521 -50.54 4.36 -19.23
CA LEU A 521 -49.85 4.39 -20.52
C LEU A 521 -50.58 3.54 -21.57
N GLU A 522 -50.97 4.15 -22.70
CA GLU A 522 -51.60 3.46 -23.82
C GLU A 522 -50.57 2.78 -24.74
N ALA A 523 -50.87 1.54 -25.14
CA ALA A 523 -50.00 0.78 -26.01
C ALA A 523 -50.15 1.23 -27.47
N THR A 524 -49.02 1.47 -28.16
CA THR A 524 -49.01 1.88 -29.56
C THR A 524 -48.46 0.78 -30.47
N LYS A 525 -48.80 0.86 -31.76
CA LYS A 525 -48.15 0.06 -32.79
C LYS A 525 -46.72 0.58 -33.03
N LEU A 526 -45.88 -0.25 -33.64
CA LEU A 526 -44.54 0.13 -34.05
C LEU A 526 -44.62 1.34 -35.01
N SER A 527 -43.85 2.39 -34.73
CA SER A 527 -43.78 3.61 -35.55
C SER A 527 -43.40 3.30 -37.00
N ALA A 528 -43.92 4.11 -37.93
CA ALA A 528 -43.53 4.03 -39.34
C ALA A 528 -42.06 4.46 -39.53
N VAL A 529 -41.37 3.87 -40.51
CA VAL A 529 -39.95 4.14 -40.78
C VAL A 529 -39.72 5.65 -41.01
N ASP A 530 -40.55 6.29 -41.83
CA ASP A 530 -40.40 7.72 -42.16
C ASP A 530 -40.49 8.63 -40.94
N SER A 531 -41.38 8.32 -40.00
CA SER A 531 -41.51 9.07 -38.74
C SER A 531 -40.26 8.95 -37.87
N VAL A 532 -39.64 7.77 -37.85
CA VAL A 532 -38.38 7.55 -37.11
C VAL A 532 -37.22 8.29 -37.77
N LEU A 533 -37.15 8.27 -39.11
CA LEU A 533 -36.12 9.01 -39.84
C LEU A 533 -36.27 10.52 -39.70
N GLU A 534 -37.49 11.03 -39.62
CA GLU A 534 -37.73 12.44 -39.36
C GLU A 534 -37.28 12.86 -37.97
N ALA A 535 -37.62 12.07 -36.95
CA ALA A 535 -37.11 12.29 -35.59
C ALA A 535 -35.57 12.23 -35.55
N ALA A 536 -34.94 11.33 -36.31
CA ALA A 536 -33.48 11.25 -36.43
C ALA A 536 -32.88 12.48 -37.11
N ARG A 537 -33.52 13.05 -38.14
CA ARG A 537 -33.09 14.32 -38.76
C ARG A 537 -33.14 15.47 -37.77
N ILE A 538 -34.23 15.58 -36.99
CA ILE A 538 -34.38 16.60 -35.95
C ILE A 538 -33.29 16.45 -34.88
N ALA A 539 -33.05 15.23 -34.42
CA ALA A 539 -31.99 14.93 -33.46
C ALA A 539 -30.60 15.32 -33.97
N LYS A 540 -30.30 14.98 -35.24
CA LYS A 540 -29.04 15.35 -35.90
C LYS A 540 -28.88 16.86 -36.02
N ALA A 541 -29.93 17.57 -36.46
CA ALA A 541 -29.92 19.03 -36.57
C ALA A 541 -29.67 19.71 -35.21
N ASN A 542 -30.04 19.04 -34.11
CA ASN A 542 -29.78 19.49 -32.74
C ASN A 542 -28.46 18.96 -32.14
N GLY A 543 -27.59 18.35 -32.96
CA GLY A 543 -26.24 17.97 -32.56
C GLY A 543 -26.09 16.57 -31.95
N SER A 544 -27.13 15.72 -32.02
CA SER A 544 -27.00 14.32 -31.57
C SER A 544 -26.15 13.51 -32.55
N ASN A 545 -25.18 12.78 -32.01
CA ASN A 545 -24.35 11.87 -32.79
C ASN A 545 -24.97 10.47 -32.89
N ARG A 546 -25.74 10.08 -31.87
CA ARG A 546 -26.35 8.76 -31.75
C ARG A 546 -27.86 8.87 -31.62
N PHE A 547 -28.56 8.07 -32.42
CA PHE A 547 -30.02 7.96 -32.37
C PHE A 547 -30.40 6.57 -31.89
N CYS A 548 -31.03 6.52 -30.72
CA CYS A 548 -31.48 5.30 -30.05
C CYS A 548 -32.98 5.10 -30.29
N MET A 549 -33.39 3.86 -30.53
CA MET A 549 -34.77 3.48 -30.78
C MET A 549 -35.20 2.40 -29.78
N GLY A 550 -36.18 2.70 -28.94
CA GLY A 550 -36.68 1.76 -27.93
C GLY A 550 -38.04 1.19 -28.27
N ALA A 551 -38.19 -0.13 -28.13
CA ALA A 551 -39.46 -0.82 -28.28
C ALA A 551 -39.82 -1.57 -27.00
N ALA A 552 -41.04 -1.39 -26.48
CA ALA A 552 -41.53 -2.03 -25.27
C ALA A 552 -41.82 -3.53 -25.48
N TRP A 553 -40.75 -4.31 -25.59
CA TRP A 553 -40.74 -5.70 -26.00
C TRP A 553 -39.92 -6.55 -25.01
N ARG A 554 -40.43 -7.75 -24.69
CA ARG A 554 -39.68 -8.74 -23.92
C ARG A 554 -38.51 -9.28 -24.73
N ASP A 555 -38.82 -9.81 -25.91
CA ASP A 555 -37.87 -10.41 -26.83
C ASP A 555 -38.33 -10.20 -28.28
N MET A 556 -37.44 -10.55 -29.21
CA MET A 556 -37.67 -10.46 -30.65
C MET A 556 -38.23 -11.74 -31.28
N ARG A 557 -38.49 -12.80 -30.49
CA ARG A 557 -38.89 -14.11 -31.03
C ARG A 557 -40.26 -14.00 -31.70
N GLY A 558 -40.35 -14.53 -32.93
CA GLY A 558 -41.57 -14.50 -33.74
C GLY A 558 -41.88 -13.16 -34.43
N ARG A 559 -41.00 -12.14 -34.33
CA ARG A 559 -41.31 -10.76 -34.79
C ARG A 559 -40.64 -10.38 -36.11
N LYS A 560 -40.71 -11.28 -37.10
CA LYS A 560 -40.05 -11.11 -38.41
C LYS A 560 -40.40 -9.80 -39.12
N ARG A 561 -41.68 -9.39 -39.11
CA ARG A 561 -42.11 -8.11 -39.72
C ARG A 561 -41.59 -6.89 -38.95
N GLY A 562 -41.53 -6.97 -37.62
CA GLY A 562 -40.97 -5.92 -36.77
C GLY A 562 -39.48 -5.75 -37.02
N LEU A 563 -38.72 -6.85 -37.06
CA LEU A 563 -37.29 -6.85 -37.34
C LEU A 563 -36.97 -6.22 -38.72
N LYS A 564 -37.73 -6.57 -39.76
CA LYS A 564 -37.60 -5.93 -41.09
C LYS A 564 -37.75 -4.42 -41.03
N ASN A 565 -38.73 -3.90 -40.28
CA ASN A 565 -38.92 -2.46 -40.13
C ASN A 565 -37.75 -1.82 -39.36
N ILE A 566 -37.28 -2.46 -38.28
CA ILE A 566 -36.10 -2.01 -37.52
C ILE A 566 -34.86 -1.94 -38.40
N VAL A 567 -34.62 -2.94 -39.25
CA VAL A 567 -33.50 -2.97 -40.20
C VAL A 567 -33.56 -1.76 -41.14
N GLN A 568 -34.75 -1.39 -41.65
CA GLN A 568 -34.91 -0.20 -42.48
C GLN A 568 -34.64 1.10 -41.70
N MET A 569 -35.11 1.18 -40.45
CA MET A 569 -34.84 2.33 -39.57
C MET A 569 -33.34 2.48 -39.31
N ILE A 570 -32.64 1.39 -39.01
CA ILE A 570 -31.18 1.38 -38.79
C ILE A 570 -30.46 1.87 -40.04
N LYS A 571 -30.76 1.30 -41.21
CA LYS A 571 -30.14 1.71 -42.48
C LYS A 571 -30.37 3.19 -42.77
N GLY A 572 -31.57 3.71 -42.54
CA GLY A 572 -31.86 5.12 -42.74
C GLY A 572 -31.12 6.04 -41.76
N VAL A 573 -31.06 5.70 -40.47
CA VAL A 573 -30.28 6.45 -39.46
C VAL A 573 -28.79 6.44 -39.83
N ARG A 574 -28.27 5.31 -40.29
CA ARG A 574 -26.89 5.19 -40.77
C ARG A 574 -26.61 6.02 -42.02
N ALA A 575 -27.56 6.09 -42.95
CA ALA A 575 -27.46 6.95 -44.13
C ALA A 575 -27.46 8.45 -43.77
N LEU A 576 -28.03 8.83 -42.62
CA LEU A 576 -27.89 10.18 -42.06
C LEU A 576 -26.51 10.42 -41.42
N GLY A 577 -25.59 9.44 -41.41
CA GLY A 577 -24.27 9.57 -40.81
C GLY A 577 -24.28 9.56 -39.28
N MET A 578 -25.33 9.00 -38.65
CA MET A 578 -25.43 8.87 -37.19
C MET A 578 -25.08 7.46 -36.73
N GLU A 579 -24.73 7.31 -35.45
CA GLU A 579 -24.74 6.01 -34.78
C GLU A 579 -26.20 5.55 -34.61
N ALA A 580 -26.52 4.35 -35.10
CA ALA A 580 -27.81 3.70 -34.88
C ALA A 580 -27.75 2.82 -33.64
N CYS A 581 -28.71 3.00 -32.74
CA CYS A 581 -28.85 2.17 -31.55
C CYS A 581 -30.29 1.71 -31.35
N VAL A 582 -30.46 0.50 -30.81
CA VAL A 582 -31.78 -0.03 -30.47
C VAL A 582 -31.80 -0.65 -29.07
N THR A 583 -32.98 -0.72 -28.47
CA THR A 583 -33.29 -1.59 -27.32
C THR A 583 -34.61 -2.31 -27.60
N LEU A 584 -34.52 -3.63 -27.83
CA LEU A 584 -35.64 -4.43 -28.36
C LEU A 584 -35.97 -5.65 -27.48
N GLY A 585 -35.38 -5.73 -26.28
CA GLY A 585 -35.49 -6.88 -25.40
C GLY A 585 -34.34 -7.89 -25.55
N MET A 586 -34.61 -9.17 -25.36
CA MET A 586 -33.63 -10.24 -25.51
C MET A 586 -33.43 -10.61 -26.98
N LEU A 587 -32.19 -10.91 -27.37
CA LEU A 587 -31.80 -11.29 -28.73
C LEU A 587 -31.12 -12.65 -28.79
N ASP A 588 -31.39 -13.38 -29.86
CA ASP A 588 -30.57 -14.52 -30.26
C ASP A 588 -29.41 -14.09 -31.18
N LYS A 589 -28.53 -15.05 -31.51
CA LYS A 589 -27.33 -14.81 -32.33
C LYS A 589 -27.65 -14.41 -33.77
N GLU A 590 -28.71 -14.96 -34.36
CA GLU A 590 -29.09 -14.67 -35.75
C GLU A 590 -29.61 -13.23 -35.86
N GLN A 591 -30.47 -12.83 -34.94
CA GLN A 591 -31.00 -11.46 -34.86
C GLN A 591 -29.88 -10.45 -34.63
N ALA A 592 -28.91 -10.75 -33.75
CA ALA A 592 -27.77 -9.87 -33.52
C ALA A 592 -26.93 -9.68 -34.80
N ARG A 593 -26.71 -10.74 -35.58
CA ARG A 593 -26.02 -10.66 -36.88
C ARG A 593 -26.81 -9.86 -37.91
N GLU A 594 -28.12 -10.09 -38.03
CA GLU A 594 -28.97 -9.33 -38.96
C GLU A 594 -28.97 -7.82 -38.64
N LEU A 595 -29.00 -7.47 -37.35
CA LEU A 595 -28.89 -6.08 -36.91
C LEU A 595 -27.51 -5.48 -37.21
N LYS A 596 -26.43 -6.26 -37.02
CA LYS A 596 -25.07 -5.84 -37.37
C LYS A 596 -24.94 -5.54 -38.86
N GLU A 597 -25.43 -6.45 -39.71
CA GLU A 597 -25.42 -6.30 -41.17
C GLU A 597 -26.25 -5.11 -41.66
N ALA A 598 -27.33 -4.77 -40.94
CA ALA A 598 -28.09 -3.54 -41.19
C ALA A 598 -27.31 -2.26 -40.85
N GLY A 599 -26.18 -2.38 -40.14
CA GLY A 599 -25.33 -1.27 -39.73
C GLY A 599 -25.57 -0.81 -38.29
N LEU A 600 -26.18 -1.63 -37.43
CA LEU A 600 -26.38 -1.27 -36.03
C LEU A 600 -25.02 -1.07 -35.35
N THR A 601 -24.80 0.11 -34.78
CA THR A 601 -23.56 0.45 -34.08
C THR A 601 -23.56 0.00 -32.62
N ALA A 602 -24.69 0.12 -31.91
CA ALA A 602 -24.76 -0.23 -30.50
C ALA A 602 -26.12 -0.80 -30.09
N TYR A 603 -26.11 -1.76 -29.17
CA TYR A 603 -27.33 -2.33 -28.60
C TYR A 603 -27.44 -1.96 -27.13
N ASN A 604 -28.54 -1.31 -26.74
CA ASN A 604 -28.80 -0.93 -25.35
C ASN A 604 -29.55 -2.05 -24.62
N HIS A 605 -28.88 -2.68 -23.66
CA HIS A 605 -29.40 -3.76 -22.83
C HIS A 605 -28.79 -3.66 -21.42
N ASN A 606 -29.42 -2.90 -20.53
CA ASN A 606 -28.96 -2.72 -19.15
C ASN A 606 -28.94 -4.05 -18.36
N LEU A 607 -28.23 -4.13 -17.24
CA LEU A 607 -28.40 -5.20 -16.25
C LEU A 607 -29.39 -4.81 -15.15
N ASP A 608 -29.76 -3.53 -15.13
CA ASP A 608 -30.73 -2.89 -14.24
C ASP A 608 -30.19 -2.73 -12.80
N THR A 609 -29.67 -3.78 -12.17
CA THR A 609 -29.06 -3.74 -10.82
C THR A 609 -28.02 -4.88 -10.67
N SER A 610 -27.58 -5.17 -9.44
CA SER A 610 -26.71 -6.32 -9.13
C SER A 610 -27.40 -7.65 -9.41
N ARG A 611 -26.60 -8.72 -9.62
CA ARG A 611 -27.14 -10.08 -9.77
C ARG A 611 -27.95 -10.50 -8.55
N GLU A 612 -27.51 -10.10 -7.36
CA GLU A 612 -28.09 -10.49 -6.08
C GLU A 612 -29.45 -9.83 -5.82
N HIS A 613 -29.61 -8.57 -6.25
CA HIS A 613 -30.85 -7.80 -6.04
C HIS A 613 -31.85 -7.96 -7.18
N TYR A 614 -31.39 -8.29 -8.39
CA TYR A 614 -32.22 -8.40 -9.59
C TYR A 614 -33.52 -9.22 -9.43
N PRO A 615 -33.53 -10.41 -8.78
CA PRO A 615 -34.75 -11.21 -8.62
C PRO A 615 -35.87 -10.54 -7.81
N LYS A 616 -35.56 -9.50 -7.03
CA LYS A 616 -36.57 -8.72 -6.28
C LYS A 616 -37.30 -7.71 -7.17
N ILE A 617 -36.73 -7.36 -8.31
CA ILE A 617 -37.21 -6.32 -9.21
C ILE A 617 -37.91 -6.92 -10.42
N ILE A 618 -37.40 -8.03 -10.94
CA ILE A 618 -37.87 -8.71 -12.14
C ILE A 618 -37.83 -10.22 -11.91
N SER A 619 -38.93 -10.92 -12.17
CA SER A 619 -39.01 -12.38 -12.10
C SER A 619 -39.32 -13.06 -13.44
N THR A 620 -39.85 -12.30 -14.42
CA THR A 620 -40.25 -12.86 -15.73
C THR A 620 -39.10 -13.23 -16.67
N ARG A 621 -37.88 -12.86 -16.31
CA ARG A 621 -36.63 -13.22 -17.00
C ARG A 621 -35.49 -13.27 -15.97
N SER A 622 -34.51 -14.11 -16.20
CA SER A 622 -33.32 -14.25 -15.36
C SER A 622 -32.23 -13.23 -15.70
N TYR A 623 -31.31 -13.01 -14.76
CA TYR A 623 -30.12 -12.19 -14.98
C TYR A 623 -29.19 -12.78 -16.06
N ASP A 624 -29.10 -14.12 -16.14
CA ASP A 624 -28.25 -14.81 -17.13
C ASP A 624 -28.78 -14.69 -18.56
N GLU A 625 -30.10 -14.63 -18.77
CA GLU A 625 -30.65 -14.32 -20.10
C GLU A 625 -30.23 -12.93 -20.61
N ARG A 626 -30.03 -11.97 -19.69
CA ARG A 626 -29.53 -10.64 -20.05
C ARG A 626 -28.05 -10.69 -20.43
N LEU A 627 -27.24 -11.38 -19.64
CA LEU A 627 -25.82 -11.59 -19.96
C LEU A 627 -25.64 -12.33 -21.29
N GLN A 628 -26.49 -13.34 -21.57
CA GLN A 628 -26.47 -14.04 -22.85
C GLN A 628 -26.80 -13.12 -24.02
N THR A 629 -27.76 -12.19 -23.84
CA THR A 629 -28.06 -11.18 -24.86
C THR A 629 -26.86 -10.26 -25.11
N ILE A 630 -26.20 -9.78 -24.04
CA ILE A 630 -24.98 -8.97 -24.13
C ILE A 630 -23.86 -9.72 -24.86
N GLN A 631 -23.69 -11.02 -24.56
CA GLN A 631 -22.73 -11.87 -25.25
C GLN A 631 -23.06 -12.01 -26.74
N ASN A 632 -24.33 -12.25 -27.10
CA ASN A 632 -24.74 -12.36 -28.51
C ASN A 632 -24.48 -11.07 -29.29
N VAL A 633 -24.76 -9.91 -28.68
CA VAL A 633 -24.47 -8.57 -29.23
C VAL A 633 -22.97 -8.41 -29.49
N ARG A 634 -22.14 -8.77 -28.50
CA ARG A 634 -20.69 -8.67 -28.61
C ARG A 634 -20.10 -9.62 -29.66
N GLU A 635 -20.55 -10.87 -29.71
CA GLU A 635 -20.12 -11.85 -30.71
C GLU A 635 -20.49 -11.43 -32.14
N ALA A 636 -21.58 -10.66 -32.30
CA ALA A 636 -21.93 -10.03 -33.58
C ALA A 636 -21.09 -8.78 -33.90
N GLY A 637 -20.19 -8.34 -33.02
CA GLY A 637 -19.38 -7.14 -33.20
C GLY A 637 -20.16 -5.84 -33.07
N ILE A 638 -21.28 -5.84 -32.35
CA ILE A 638 -22.06 -4.63 -32.02
C ILE A 638 -21.58 -4.12 -30.66
N HIS A 639 -21.47 -2.81 -30.48
CA HIS A 639 -21.12 -2.25 -29.18
C HIS A 639 -22.18 -2.52 -28.13
N VAL A 640 -21.72 -2.89 -26.95
CA VAL A 640 -22.52 -3.13 -25.76
C VAL A 640 -22.74 -1.80 -25.05
N CYS A 641 -24.01 -1.43 -24.91
CA CYS A 641 -24.44 -0.35 -24.04
C CYS A 641 -25.25 -0.94 -22.89
N SER A 642 -24.63 -1.08 -21.72
CA SER A 642 -25.22 -1.78 -20.58
C SER A 642 -24.80 -1.13 -19.27
N GLY A 643 -25.78 -0.85 -18.40
CA GLY A 643 -25.57 -0.27 -17.09
C GLY A 643 -26.75 -0.56 -16.17
N GLY A 644 -27.07 0.36 -15.26
CA GLY A 644 -28.06 0.14 -14.21
C GLY A 644 -28.98 1.32 -13.94
N ILE A 645 -29.94 1.09 -13.05
CA ILE A 645 -30.88 2.06 -12.51
C ILE A 645 -30.64 2.09 -11.02
N LEU A 646 -30.21 3.24 -10.51
CA LEU A 646 -30.02 3.47 -9.09
C LEU A 646 -31.35 3.85 -8.45
N GLY A 647 -31.58 3.41 -7.22
CA GLY A 647 -32.80 3.64 -6.45
C GLY A 647 -33.81 2.50 -6.52
N LEU A 648 -33.43 1.30 -6.94
CA LEU A 648 -34.34 0.16 -7.00
C LEU A 648 -34.56 -0.54 -5.64
N GLY A 649 -34.42 0.17 -4.53
CA GLY A 649 -34.39 -0.41 -3.18
C GLY A 649 -33.14 -1.27 -2.92
N GLU A 650 -32.10 -1.10 -3.73
CA GLU A 650 -30.81 -1.78 -3.56
C GLU A 650 -29.93 -1.10 -2.50
N THR A 651 -28.93 -1.81 -2.00
CA THR A 651 -27.94 -1.26 -1.06
C THR A 651 -26.74 -0.71 -1.82
N PRO A 652 -26.51 0.61 -1.86
CA PRO A 652 -25.46 1.20 -2.69
C PRO A 652 -24.07 0.61 -2.47
N ALA A 653 -23.71 0.36 -1.20
CA ALA A 653 -22.40 -0.17 -0.82
C ALA A 653 -22.09 -1.57 -1.38
N THR A 654 -23.10 -2.36 -1.73
CA THR A 654 -22.94 -3.75 -2.20
C THR A 654 -23.44 -3.95 -3.62
N ASP A 655 -24.60 -3.40 -3.97
CA ASP A 655 -25.28 -3.67 -5.23
C ASP A 655 -24.71 -2.84 -6.39
N HIS A 656 -24.33 -1.58 -6.16
CA HIS A 656 -23.64 -0.80 -7.19
C HIS A 656 -22.27 -1.41 -7.51
N VAL A 657 -21.56 -1.90 -6.49
CA VAL A 657 -20.31 -2.65 -6.65
C VAL A 657 -20.56 -3.93 -7.45
N GLY A 658 -21.61 -4.69 -7.14
CA GLY A 658 -21.96 -5.92 -7.86
C GLY A 658 -22.28 -5.71 -9.34
N LEU A 659 -22.99 -4.61 -9.66
CA LEU A 659 -23.27 -4.19 -11.03
C LEU A 659 -21.97 -3.85 -11.78
N ILE A 660 -21.15 -2.96 -11.21
CA ILE A 660 -19.89 -2.52 -11.82
C ILE A 660 -18.95 -3.71 -12.01
N HIS A 661 -18.82 -4.58 -11.00
CA HIS A 661 -18.02 -5.80 -11.09
C HIS A 661 -18.50 -6.71 -12.23
N THR A 662 -19.81 -6.93 -12.37
CA THR A 662 -20.32 -7.79 -13.45
C THR A 662 -19.92 -7.28 -14.83
N LEU A 663 -19.97 -5.96 -15.05
CA LEU A 663 -19.65 -5.34 -16.34
C LEU A 663 -18.14 -5.21 -16.57
N ALA A 664 -17.37 -4.94 -15.52
CA ALA A 664 -15.92 -4.81 -15.57
C ALA A 664 -15.21 -6.17 -15.77
N SER A 665 -15.80 -7.25 -15.30
CA SER A 665 -15.24 -8.62 -15.40
C SER A 665 -15.69 -9.36 -16.66
N MET A 666 -16.35 -8.68 -17.61
CA MET A 666 -16.65 -9.23 -18.93
C MET A 666 -15.37 -9.36 -19.79
N PRO A 667 -15.38 -10.17 -20.87
CA PRO A 667 -14.24 -10.30 -21.79
C PRO A 667 -13.72 -8.96 -22.35
N SER A 668 -14.60 -7.97 -22.44
CA SER A 668 -14.25 -6.56 -22.60
C SER A 668 -15.23 -5.70 -21.80
N HIS A 669 -14.82 -4.51 -21.39
CA HIS A 669 -15.73 -3.54 -20.78
C HIS A 669 -16.83 -3.14 -21.80
N PRO A 670 -18.03 -2.79 -21.35
CA PRO A 670 -19.03 -2.20 -22.24
C PRO A 670 -18.49 -0.87 -22.80
N GLU A 671 -18.79 -0.58 -24.05
CA GLU A 671 -18.40 0.69 -24.68
C GLU A 671 -19.17 1.86 -24.10
N SER A 672 -20.38 1.59 -23.58
CA SER A 672 -21.14 2.58 -22.84
C SER A 672 -21.78 1.98 -21.59
N PHE A 673 -21.63 2.69 -20.47
CA PHE A 673 -22.24 2.39 -19.17
C PHE A 673 -23.29 3.48 -18.82
N PRO A 674 -24.59 3.25 -19.12
CA PRO A 674 -25.66 4.14 -18.68
C PRO A 674 -25.91 4.04 -17.17
N VAL A 675 -25.88 5.19 -16.51
CA VAL A 675 -26.30 5.35 -15.12
C VAL A 675 -27.64 6.08 -15.12
N ASN A 676 -28.69 5.38 -14.73
CA ASN A 676 -30.04 5.92 -14.65
C ASN A 676 -30.39 6.19 -13.19
N LYS A 677 -31.03 7.32 -12.90
CA LYS A 677 -31.69 7.59 -11.63
C LYS A 677 -33.15 7.14 -11.75
N LEU A 678 -33.65 6.34 -10.80
CA LEU A 678 -35.05 5.92 -10.79
C LEU A 678 -35.95 7.16 -10.85
N VAL A 679 -36.92 7.14 -11.77
CA VAL A 679 -38.04 8.07 -11.82
C VAL A 679 -39.28 7.30 -11.36
N PRO A 680 -39.80 7.54 -10.15
CA PRO A 680 -40.98 6.82 -9.65
C PRO A 680 -42.22 7.17 -10.48
N ILE A 681 -42.84 6.19 -11.14
CA ILE A 681 -44.01 6.40 -12.00
C ILE A 681 -45.26 5.86 -11.32
N LYS A 682 -46.31 6.68 -11.22
CA LYS A 682 -47.58 6.29 -10.60
C LYS A 682 -48.12 4.99 -11.23
N GLY A 683 -48.47 4.04 -10.38
CA GLY A 683 -49.03 2.75 -10.78
C GLY A 683 -48.00 1.63 -10.95
N THR A 684 -46.70 1.90 -10.84
CA THR A 684 -45.66 0.86 -10.71
C THR A 684 -45.38 0.54 -9.23
N PRO A 685 -44.88 -0.66 -8.90
CA PRO A 685 -44.52 -1.01 -7.51
C PRO A 685 -43.47 -0.09 -6.88
N MET A 686 -42.59 0.51 -7.70
CA MET A 686 -41.56 1.44 -7.22
C MET A 686 -42.06 2.88 -7.07
N PHE A 687 -43.36 3.13 -7.18
CA PHE A 687 -43.92 4.45 -6.93
C PHE A 687 -43.85 4.79 -5.43
N GLY A 688 -43.28 5.95 -5.10
CA GLY A 688 -43.11 6.39 -3.71
C GLY A 688 -41.77 6.03 -3.08
N GLU A 689 -40.87 5.36 -3.81
CA GLU A 689 -39.48 5.18 -3.40
C GLU A 689 -38.77 6.53 -3.26
N GLU A 690 -37.85 6.60 -2.29
CA GLU A 690 -37.07 7.80 -2.01
C GLU A 690 -36.17 8.18 -3.20
N PRO A 691 -35.96 9.49 -3.47
CA PRO A 691 -35.05 9.92 -4.50
C PRO A 691 -33.61 9.44 -4.25
N VAL A 692 -32.93 8.99 -5.31
CA VAL A 692 -31.51 8.64 -5.24
C VAL A 692 -30.70 9.83 -4.76
N LYS A 693 -29.89 9.63 -3.73
CA LYS A 693 -28.97 10.63 -3.20
C LYS A 693 -27.87 10.95 -4.20
N LEU A 694 -27.47 12.21 -4.24
CA LEU A 694 -26.37 12.66 -5.09
C LEU A 694 -25.07 11.89 -4.81
N GLU A 695 -24.79 11.61 -3.53
CA GLU A 695 -23.57 10.90 -3.12
C GLU A 695 -23.46 9.52 -3.78
N ASP A 696 -24.57 8.78 -3.83
CA ASP A 696 -24.61 7.43 -4.41
C ASP A 696 -24.46 7.46 -5.93
N LEU A 697 -25.05 8.47 -6.59
CA LEU A 697 -24.92 8.68 -8.02
C LEU A 697 -23.48 9.03 -8.41
N VAL A 698 -22.88 10.03 -7.75
CA VAL A 698 -21.50 10.46 -8.01
C VAL A 698 -20.52 9.33 -7.71
N ARG A 699 -20.74 8.59 -6.62
CA ARG A 699 -19.91 7.44 -6.25
C ARG A 699 -19.96 6.33 -7.30
N CYS A 700 -21.14 6.01 -7.81
CA CYS A 700 -21.31 5.03 -8.89
C CYS A 700 -20.58 5.47 -10.17
N VAL A 701 -20.77 6.74 -10.59
CA VAL A 701 -20.07 7.32 -11.75
C VAL A 701 -18.55 7.28 -11.58
N ALA A 702 -18.05 7.75 -10.45
CA ALA A 702 -16.61 7.85 -10.18
C ALA A 702 -15.95 6.45 -10.09
N THR A 703 -16.63 5.50 -9.45
CA THR A 703 -16.15 4.11 -9.36
C THR A 703 -16.14 3.46 -10.73
N ALA A 704 -17.21 3.62 -11.51
CA ALA A 704 -17.24 3.11 -12.88
C ALA A 704 -16.13 3.72 -13.75
N ARG A 705 -15.81 5.01 -13.58
CA ARG A 705 -14.72 5.67 -14.30
C ARG A 705 -13.35 5.12 -13.93
N LEU A 706 -13.10 4.82 -12.65
CA LEU A 706 -11.83 4.24 -12.22
C LEU A 706 -11.66 2.78 -12.67
N VAL A 707 -12.74 2.01 -12.62
CA VAL A 707 -12.73 0.57 -12.94
C VAL A 707 -12.74 0.33 -14.45
N MET A 708 -13.53 1.12 -15.20
CA MET A 708 -13.72 1.02 -16.65
C MET A 708 -13.28 2.32 -17.36
N PRO A 709 -11.98 2.63 -17.37
CA PRO A 709 -11.49 3.98 -17.69
C PRO A 709 -11.76 4.45 -19.12
N ALA A 710 -11.87 3.54 -20.08
CA ALA A 710 -12.17 3.84 -21.49
C ALA A 710 -13.68 3.85 -21.83
N THR A 711 -14.55 3.43 -20.91
CA THR A 711 -15.99 3.31 -21.16
C THR A 711 -16.66 4.68 -21.18
N ILE A 712 -17.60 4.90 -22.10
CA ILE A 712 -18.46 6.09 -22.10
C ILE A 712 -19.48 5.97 -20.97
N ILE A 713 -19.39 6.82 -19.95
CA ILE A 713 -20.34 6.81 -18.84
C ILE A 713 -21.44 7.81 -19.16
N ARG A 714 -22.66 7.29 -19.33
CA ARG A 714 -23.82 8.08 -19.75
C ARG A 714 -24.70 8.40 -18.56
N LEU A 715 -24.88 9.69 -18.26
CA LEU A 715 -25.94 10.13 -17.36
C LEU A 715 -27.26 10.11 -18.14
N ALA A 716 -28.11 9.13 -17.83
CA ALA A 716 -29.25 8.76 -18.67
C ALA A 716 -30.60 9.24 -18.07
N ALA A 717 -31.51 8.33 -17.71
CA ALA A 717 -32.81 8.71 -17.19
C ALA A 717 -32.73 9.36 -15.80
N GLY A 718 -33.67 10.28 -15.51
CA GLY A 718 -33.79 10.99 -14.22
C GLY A 718 -33.07 12.33 -14.13
N ARG A 719 -32.31 12.72 -15.17
CA ARG A 719 -31.56 13.99 -15.23
C ARG A 719 -32.42 15.26 -15.10
N VAL A 720 -33.65 15.23 -15.60
CA VAL A 720 -34.61 16.35 -15.48
C VAL A 720 -34.93 16.72 -14.02
N THR A 721 -34.71 15.80 -13.08
CA THR A 721 -34.90 16.03 -11.64
C THR A 721 -33.65 16.52 -10.93
N MET A 722 -32.53 16.68 -11.64
CA MET A 722 -31.24 17.06 -11.09
C MET A 722 -30.99 18.56 -11.32
N PRO A 723 -30.70 19.33 -10.27
CA PRO A 723 -30.11 20.66 -10.40
C PRO A 723 -28.86 20.63 -11.30
N GLU A 724 -28.62 21.72 -12.02
CA GLU A 724 -27.48 21.85 -12.92
C GLU A 724 -26.14 21.56 -12.22
N SER A 725 -25.96 22.02 -10.99
CA SER A 725 -24.75 21.77 -10.19
C SER A 725 -24.50 20.28 -9.91
N GLU A 726 -25.55 19.48 -9.76
CA GLU A 726 -25.43 18.04 -9.56
C GLU A 726 -24.96 17.33 -10.83
N GLN A 727 -25.51 17.75 -11.98
CA GLN A 727 -25.07 17.23 -13.28
C GLN A 727 -23.58 17.55 -13.51
N MET A 728 -23.14 18.75 -13.14
CA MET A 728 -21.73 19.14 -13.23
C MET A 728 -20.81 18.30 -12.36
N LEU A 729 -21.23 17.96 -11.15
CA LEU A 729 -20.46 17.06 -10.29
C LEU A 729 -20.31 15.67 -10.91
N CYS A 730 -21.36 15.15 -11.57
CA CYS A 730 -21.29 13.89 -12.32
C CYS A 730 -20.34 13.99 -13.53
N PHE A 731 -20.37 15.08 -14.31
CA PHE A 731 -19.42 15.29 -15.40
C PHE A 731 -17.98 15.39 -14.89
N MET A 732 -17.75 16.12 -13.80
CA MET A 732 -16.43 16.24 -13.16
C MET A 732 -15.92 14.89 -12.65
N ALA A 733 -16.80 14.06 -12.09
CA ALA A 733 -16.53 12.69 -11.65
C ALA A 733 -16.32 11.69 -12.81
N GLY A 734 -16.53 12.11 -14.06
CA GLY A 734 -16.16 11.34 -15.25
C GLY A 734 -17.33 10.83 -16.10
N ALA A 735 -18.57 11.28 -15.88
CA ALA A 735 -19.63 11.12 -16.88
C ALA A 735 -19.27 11.91 -18.14
N ASN A 736 -19.55 11.36 -19.33
CA ASN A 736 -19.19 11.97 -20.61
C ASN A 736 -20.18 11.66 -21.75
N ALA A 737 -21.43 11.36 -21.41
CA ALA A 737 -22.53 11.26 -22.36
C ALA A 737 -23.87 11.57 -21.69
N ILE A 738 -24.84 12.05 -22.47
CA ILE A 738 -26.22 12.30 -22.02
C ILE A 738 -27.25 11.91 -23.08
N PHE A 739 -28.50 11.74 -22.63
CA PHE A 739 -29.65 11.79 -23.53
C PHE A 739 -30.20 13.23 -23.65
N THR A 740 -30.58 13.61 -24.87
CA THR A 740 -31.15 14.92 -25.22
C THR A 740 -32.47 14.75 -25.96
N GLY A 741 -33.36 15.75 -25.84
CA GLY A 741 -34.65 15.80 -26.53
C GLY A 741 -35.80 16.14 -25.60
N GLU A 742 -37.01 16.26 -26.15
CA GLU A 742 -38.19 16.63 -25.34
C GLU A 742 -38.68 15.49 -24.44
N LYS A 743 -38.49 14.24 -24.88
CA LYS A 743 -38.96 13.04 -24.17
C LYS A 743 -38.03 11.86 -24.44
N MET A 744 -37.88 10.98 -23.45
CA MET A 744 -37.25 9.67 -23.64
C MET A 744 -38.32 8.62 -23.99
N LEU A 745 -38.39 7.51 -23.24
CA LEU A 745 -39.37 6.45 -23.48
C LEU A 745 -40.75 6.83 -22.94
N THR A 746 -40.83 7.04 -21.63
CA THR A 746 -42.08 7.38 -20.91
C THR A 746 -41.92 8.57 -19.97
N THR A 747 -40.69 8.99 -19.72
CA THR A 747 -40.33 10.11 -18.86
C THR A 747 -39.85 11.29 -19.70
N ASP A 748 -39.95 12.48 -19.13
CA ASP A 748 -39.41 13.70 -19.72
C ASP A 748 -37.87 13.67 -19.77
N CYS A 749 -37.31 14.50 -20.62
CA CYS A 749 -35.89 14.70 -20.80
C CYS A 749 -35.58 16.20 -20.76
N ASN A 750 -34.34 16.57 -20.47
CA ASN A 750 -33.91 17.97 -20.63
C ASN A 750 -33.89 18.31 -22.13
N GLY A 751 -34.43 19.49 -22.46
CA GLY A 751 -34.56 19.93 -23.84
C GLY A 751 -33.21 20.35 -24.44
N TRP A 752 -33.10 20.32 -25.78
CA TRP A 752 -31.85 20.67 -26.47
C TRP A 752 -31.36 22.09 -26.17
N GLY A 753 -32.26 23.06 -25.98
CA GLY A 753 -31.88 24.44 -25.64
C GLY A 753 -31.30 24.57 -24.22
N GLU A 754 -31.87 23.84 -23.27
CA GLU A 754 -31.39 23.78 -21.88
C GLU A 754 -29.98 23.18 -21.83
N ASP A 755 -29.76 22.06 -22.53
CA ASP A 755 -28.46 21.41 -22.63
C ASP A 755 -27.40 22.28 -23.29
N LYS A 756 -27.75 22.95 -24.40
CA LYS A 756 -26.83 23.88 -25.09
C LYS A 756 -26.41 25.02 -24.17
N SER A 757 -27.37 25.64 -23.47
CA SER A 757 -27.10 26.74 -22.54
C SER A 757 -26.23 26.29 -21.35
N MET A 758 -26.47 25.09 -20.81
CA MET A 758 -25.63 24.48 -19.78
C MET A 758 -24.22 24.22 -20.30
N PHE A 759 -24.08 23.69 -21.51
CA PHE A 759 -22.76 23.40 -22.09
C PHE A 759 -21.94 24.67 -22.31
N GLU A 760 -22.56 25.73 -22.84
CA GLU A 760 -21.93 27.04 -23.01
C GLU A 760 -21.44 27.62 -21.68
N ARG A 761 -22.27 27.56 -20.61
CA ARG A 761 -21.89 28.05 -19.28
C ARG A 761 -20.67 27.34 -18.69
N TRP A 762 -20.57 26.03 -18.87
CA TRP A 762 -19.56 25.19 -18.21
C TRP A 762 -18.38 24.80 -19.12
N GLY A 763 -18.34 25.31 -20.36
CA GLY A 763 -17.29 25.01 -21.33
C GLY A 763 -17.30 23.55 -21.81
N LEU A 764 -18.46 22.90 -21.82
CA LEU A 764 -18.64 21.57 -22.38
C LEU A 764 -18.90 21.65 -23.89
N VAL A 765 -18.42 20.66 -24.63
CA VAL A 765 -18.59 20.61 -26.09
C VAL A 765 -19.17 19.28 -26.53
N PRO A 766 -20.00 19.24 -27.59
CA PRO A 766 -20.44 17.99 -28.19
C PRO A 766 -19.24 17.15 -28.64
N MET A 767 -19.23 15.88 -28.26
CA MET A 767 -18.20 14.93 -28.68
C MET A 767 -18.28 14.70 -30.19
N GLN A 768 -17.17 14.90 -30.89
CA GLN A 768 -17.07 14.59 -32.31
C GLN A 768 -16.90 13.07 -32.47
N THR A 769 -17.98 12.36 -32.81
CA THR A 769 -17.91 10.94 -33.20
C THR A 769 -18.15 10.79 -34.70
N GLU A 770 -17.24 10.09 -35.38
CA GLU A 770 -17.46 9.68 -36.76
C GLU A 770 -18.14 8.32 -36.75
N ALA A 771 -19.35 8.26 -37.28
CA ALA A 771 -20.16 7.05 -37.30
C ALA A 771 -19.51 5.89 -38.10
N SER A 772 -18.51 6.17 -38.94
CA SER A 772 -17.67 5.22 -39.69
C SER A 772 -16.48 4.68 -38.88
N LYS A 773 -15.97 5.41 -37.88
CA LYS A 773 -14.80 5.05 -37.06
C LYS A 773 -15.16 4.32 -35.76
N VAL A 774 -16.45 4.08 -35.54
CA VAL A 774 -17.00 3.39 -34.37
C VAL A 774 -16.32 2.02 -34.13
N TYR A 775 -15.82 1.35 -35.16
CA TYR A 775 -15.14 0.05 -35.05
C TYR A 775 -13.61 0.07 -34.86
N ALA A 776 -12.98 1.24 -34.73
CA ALA A 776 -11.55 1.31 -34.43
C ALA A 776 -11.30 1.08 -32.94
N GLU A 777 -10.31 0.26 -32.59
CA GLU A 777 -9.84 0.18 -31.20
C GLU A 777 -9.37 1.57 -30.74
N PRO A 778 -9.72 2.01 -29.52
CA PRO A 778 -9.27 3.29 -29.03
C PRO A 778 -7.73 3.28 -28.97
N GLN A 779 -7.09 4.16 -29.74
CA GLN A 779 -5.66 4.39 -29.62
C GLN A 779 -5.42 5.28 -28.41
N PHE A 780 -4.84 4.69 -27.36
CA PHE A 780 -4.50 5.40 -26.13
C PHE A 780 -3.11 5.99 -26.28
N GLU A 781 -3.03 7.31 -26.48
CA GLU A 781 -1.77 8.01 -26.32
C GLU A 781 -1.47 8.18 -24.83
N SER A 782 -0.30 7.72 -24.38
CA SER A 782 0.17 7.96 -23.03
C SER A 782 0.47 9.44 -22.86
N ARG A 783 -0.44 10.18 -22.19
CA ARG A 783 -0.27 11.61 -21.95
C ARG A 783 -0.08 11.88 -20.45
N SER A 784 0.99 12.60 -20.12
CA SER A 784 1.28 13.14 -18.80
C SER A 784 0.44 14.38 -18.49
N PHE A 785 0.29 14.71 -17.21
CA PHE A 785 -0.45 15.92 -16.78
C PHE A 785 0.13 17.22 -17.37
N THR A 786 1.45 17.27 -17.56
CA THR A 786 2.15 18.42 -18.15
C THR A 786 1.79 18.61 -19.63
N GLU A 787 1.68 17.51 -20.39
CA GLU A 787 1.27 17.54 -21.80
C GLU A 787 -0.20 17.97 -21.96
N ILE A 788 -1.08 17.47 -21.07
CA ILE A 788 -2.51 17.86 -21.05
C ILE A 788 -2.67 19.35 -20.77
N LYS A 789 -1.85 19.92 -19.88
CA LYS A 789 -1.88 21.36 -19.55
C LYS A 789 -1.49 22.23 -20.75
N HIS A 790 -0.45 21.83 -21.50
CA HIS A 790 0.02 22.58 -22.68
C HIS A 790 -1.00 22.60 -23.82
N GLU A 791 -1.65 21.47 -24.12
CA GLU A 791 -2.71 21.40 -25.14
C GLU A 791 -3.95 22.22 -24.78
N ALA A 792 -4.35 22.25 -23.50
CA ALA A 792 -5.50 23.05 -23.08
C ALA A 792 -5.28 24.56 -23.32
N THR A 793 -4.06 25.05 -23.07
CA THR A 793 -3.66 26.43 -23.44
C THR A 793 -3.62 26.66 -24.95
N ALA A 794 -3.18 25.68 -25.74
CA ALA A 794 -3.14 25.79 -27.20
C ALA A 794 -4.54 25.78 -27.83
N ALA A 795 -5.47 24.96 -27.31
CA ALA A 795 -6.86 24.91 -27.76
C ALA A 795 -7.64 26.18 -27.41
N ALA A 796 -7.39 26.78 -26.24
CA ALA A 796 -7.97 28.07 -25.87
C ALA A 796 -7.49 29.22 -26.78
N ALA A 797 -6.26 29.15 -27.28
CA ALA A 797 -5.69 30.13 -28.21
C ALA A 797 -6.17 29.98 -29.66
N ALA A 798 -6.81 28.85 -30.02
CA ALA A 798 -7.34 28.60 -31.37
C ALA A 798 -8.84 28.99 -31.52
N VAL A 799 -9.49 29.36 -30.42
CA VAL A 799 -10.90 29.78 -30.36
C VAL A 799 -11.03 31.30 -30.06
N ALA A 800 -9.90 31.97 -29.80
CA ALA A 800 -9.77 33.43 -29.78
C ALA A 800 -9.19 33.91 -31.12
#